data_AF-A0A8H6EMW2-F1
#
_entry.id   AF-A0A8H6EMW2-F1
#
_cell.length_a   1.000
_cell.length_b   1.000
_cell.length_c   1.000
_cell.angle_alpha   90.00
_cell.angle_beta   90.00
_cell.angle_gamma   90.00
#
_symmetry.space_group_name_H-M   'P 1'
#
loop_
_entity.id
_entity.type
_entity.pdbx_description
1 polymer ?
#
loop_
_entity_poly.entity_id
_entity_poly.type
_entity_poly.pdbx_seq_one_letter_code
_entity_poly.pdbx_strand_id
1 'polypeptide(L)'
;MDSSNGKVSPSVALTPEMVPSNGTTLTPEMGSSNQTGVTLEYQEPKMDCFNRMVLSHWEAFSGAIEDEVSGLEPIRADGSNLNLATLVAIASEGATGKMKKSAEALQKRIQNGESIYGVNTGFGGSADVRPKNVSEVSASLFRMLHYGVISSPLDSLHVEELATNDSVSDIESKESTAAKLARLAIPLSDPVCSTTMPESWVRGAMAIRANTLAKGASAIRPVIVQSLFDLLNKEIIPAVPLRGSISASGDLSPLSYIGGALEGKPAIQVYVDFDRKLFQPKEGLSLVNGTAVTAAVASLAMHEAVMQALLSQILTAMSVEALSGTDESFNPFFAEVRPHRGQTVSAKNIYSFLAGSKLTKGNDTQEFHLRQDRYSIRTASQWIGPSLEDLLLSYEQVSIELNSTTDNPLVSDDGKMHHGGNFQAKSITSAVEKTRQACQSIGQMLFAQCTELINPATNNGLPPNLVADEPSESWMFKGIDIMIAALQSELGFLSNPVGSHVQTAEMGNQALNSLGLISSRYTLSALEVLTQLSAAHLVAICQALDLRGIQDLFFMNLRPKFESSFNQSLGKYTQERHGQCDSMETKELSELQLLLWDKLTITLNRTSNMDSITRFEHAAQSLQAAILDKLEPSLNMLQALKDWTKVCSKQMIDTHNIAKRKYSESIGVAKFFLGKAGERMYCYVRNELHIPFVDEEYLKSSEWSPDTPNSYQSIGSMVTAVYERMRSGELYSVAIERTTSANNLILYSFKQDSTLEHLVRIGMNMDIPSASDSIENAVEMGSKSEEIPKASETGNDETSNTWVSWTPGSGSVKGPVKTFHRKTKTGCIRCRIRKVKVGGLFPPARGACDECQPSCLNCKRHEVECKYDSTTCRKVTEKPNTENVTAKDLRTKFPETAERRLQELTLLHHYTTNTSRTVTFTNSANPDQTAIDIFTKTVPEIALTNEALLYSIYCISSLHLNDQTTSSTPNTSLIDAYTYLDTTLRLHRQEIHHLTPQNADAICLTSSNLRVCAFAMLQNRSLSPYTPPSDWINITRSASMAFKTACQCISSKDLDANDEAQNKSVAWMFVKRMPVLAHPVEMFDRENAGKYIHLLRRNHTDWENEEWSEEIEKAYKTTACFLGYVYKHIEAKANPAVIARLLIGFPFFIEQRFGELVQEGKERALVLLGIVFALFVRVRKIWWIGGCGEREARGILGVLGDEWRDVKEEIRGLIGEGEKDVYEFI
;
A
#
# COMPACT_ATOMS: atom_id res chain seq x y z
N MET A 1 6.71 -31.71 -60.54
CA MET A 1 6.48 -33.06 -59.98
C MET A 1 5.07 -33.07 -59.44
N ASP A 2 4.39 -34.20 -59.61
CA ASP A 2 3.01 -34.17 -60.08
C ASP A 2 1.99 -34.78 -59.12
N SER A 3 0.74 -34.34 -59.27
CA SER A 3 -0.49 -35.04 -58.85
C SER A 3 -0.77 -35.07 -57.33
N SER A 4 -2.01 -35.36 -56.86
CA SER A 4 -3.23 -35.72 -57.62
C SER A 4 -4.54 -35.23 -56.98
N ASN A 5 -5.43 -34.75 -57.85
CA ASN A 5 -6.92 -34.79 -57.84
C ASN A 5 -7.71 -35.34 -56.63
N GLY A 6 -8.76 -34.60 -56.24
CA GLY A 6 -9.91 -35.10 -55.45
C GLY A 6 -11.06 -34.09 -55.43
N LYS A 7 -12.03 -34.20 -56.36
CA LYS A 7 -12.86 -33.06 -56.82
C LYS A 7 -14.38 -33.29 -56.70
N VAL A 8 -15.12 -32.18 -56.49
CA VAL A 8 -16.58 -31.96 -56.73
C VAL A 8 -17.58 -32.17 -55.56
N SER A 9 -18.53 -31.22 -55.49
CA SER A 9 -19.66 -30.97 -54.56
C SER A 9 -21.01 -31.49 -55.16
N PRO A 10 -22.23 -30.90 -55.00
CA PRO A 10 -22.85 -30.09 -53.92
C PRO A 10 -24.36 -30.39 -53.57
N SER A 11 -24.83 -29.88 -52.41
CA SER A 11 -26.12 -29.15 -52.18
C SER A 11 -27.56 -29.77 -52.20
N VAL A 12 -28.46 -29.05 -51.48
CA VAL A 12 -29.95 -28.93 -51.56
C VAL A 12 -30.86 -29.78 -50.64
N ALA A 13 -31.00 -29.31 -49.39
CA ALA A 13 -32.19 -28.78 -48.70
C ALA A 13 -33.65 -29.34 -48.83
N LEU A 14 -34.40 -29.09 -47.74
CA LEU A 14 -35.88 -28.99 -47.53
C LEU A 14 -36.61 -30.11 -46.76
N THR A 15 -37.48 -29.65 -45.86
CA THR A 15 -38.41 -30.30 -44.89
C THR A 15 -39.88 -30.13 -45.38
N PRO A 16 -40.98 -30.56 -44.70
CA PRO A 16 -41.13 -31.00 -43.30
C PRO A 16 -42.11 -32.17 -42.99
N GLU A 17 -42.22 -32.46 -41.67
CA GLU A 17 -43.37 -33.00 -40.91
C GLU A 17 -44.10 -34.31 -41.30
N MET A 18 -43.99 -35.33 -40.43
CA MET A 18 -45.12 -35.70 -39.54
C MET A 18 -44.67 -36.53 -38.31
N VAL A 19 -45.54 -36.58 -37.30
CA VAL A 19 -45.39 -37.13 -35.92
C VAL A 19 -46.52 -38.20 -35.75
N PRO A 20 -46.48 -39.29 -34.91
CA PRO A 20 -45.87 -39.37 -33.57
C PRO A 20 -45.26 -40.72 -33.09
N SER A 21 -44.48 -40.66 -31.99
CA SER A 21 -44.71 -41.44 -30.74
C SER A 21 -43.62 -41.15 -29.69
N ASN A 22 -43.94 -41.34 -28.40
CA ASN A 22 -43.09 -40.85 -27.29
C ASN A 22 -41.95 -41.81 -26.93
N GLY A 23 -40.73 -41.28 -26.78
CA GLY A 23 -39.55 -41.98 -26.27
C GLY A 23 -38.93 -41.24 -25.08
N THR A 24 -39.22 -41.72 -23.87
CA THR A 24 -38.97 -41.07 -22.58
C THR A 24 -37.52 -40.65 -22.31
N THR A 25 -37.31 -39.41 -21.87
CA THR A 25 -36.05 -38.95 -21.27
C THR A 25 -35.88 -39.54 -19.87
N LEU A 26 -34.88 -40.40 -19.64
CA LEU A 26 -34.56 -40.98 -18.34
C LEU A 26 -33.05 -41.12 -18.10
N THR A 27 -32.68 -41.24 -16.82
CA THR A 27 -31.32 -41.12 -16.25
C THR A 27 -30.56 -42.44 -16.09
N PRO A 28 -29.23 -42.36 -16.03
CA PRO A 28 -28.40 -43.07 -15.05
C PRO A 28 -27.65 -42.04 -14.16
N GLU A 29 -27.63 -42.03 -12.83
CA GLU A 29 -27.85 -43.03 -11.77
C GLU A 29 -26.65 -43.98 -11.45
N MET A 30 -26.34 -44.06 -10.14
CA MET A 30 -25.38 -44.94 -9.42
C MET A 30 -23.86 -44.79 -9.65
N GLY A 31 -23.06 -45.00 -8.57
CA GLY A 31 -21.60 -45.23 -8.70
C GLY A 31 -20.64 -44.83 -7.56
N SER A 32 -21.04 -44.74 -6.28
CA SER A 32 -20.17 -44.18 -5.21
C SER A 32 -19.28 -45.21 -4.45
N SER A 33 -17.99 -45.31 -4.80
CA SER A 33 -16.89 -45.89 -3.99
C SER A 33 -15.54 -45.66 -4.70
N ASN A 34 -14.41 -45.26 -4.10
CA ASN A 34 -14.06 -45.02 -2.69
C ASN A 34 -13.27 -43.70 -2.54
N GLN A 35 -13.69 -42.84 -1.62
CA GLN A 35 -12.77 -41.99 -0.84
C GLN A 35 -13.26 -41.97 0.61
N THR A 36 -12.36 -42.22 1.57
CA THR A 36 -12.71 -42.38 2.98
C THR A 36 -13.03 -41.03 3.61
N GLY A 37 -14.32 -40.75 3.81
CA GLY A 37 -14.77 -39.51 4.41
C GLY A 37 -14.44 -39.42 5.90
N VAL A 38 -13.91 -38.29 6.33
CA VAL A 38 -14.21 -37.76 7.66
C VAL A 38 -15.68 -37.35 7.61
N THR A 39 -16.54 -38.03 8.36
CA THR A 39 -17.96 -37.69 8.45
C THR A 39 -18.12 -36.31 9.08
N LEU A 40 -18.51 -35.33 8.27
CA LEU A 40 -18.98 -34.04 8.73
C LEU A 40 -20.32 -34.23 9.44
N GLU A 41 -20.28 -34.45 10.75
CA GLU A 41 -21.41 -34.09 11.61
C GLU A 41 -21.74 -32.61 11.37
N TYR A 42 -23.04 -32.31 11.29
CA TYR A 42 -23.54 -30.99 10.97
C TYR A 42 -23.46 -30.07 12.21
N GLN A 43 -22.23 -29.80 12.68
CA GLN A 43 -21.95 -28.89 13.78
C GLN A 43 -22.46 -27.49 13.46
N GLU A 44 -22.93 -26.78 14.48
CA GLU A 44 -23.46 -25.42 14.40
C GLU A 44 -22.57 -24.49 13.55
N PRO A 45 -23.16 -23.58 12.75
CA PRO A 45 -22.43 -22.81 11.75
C PRO A 45 -21.28 -21.99 12.36
N LYS A 46 -20.04 -22.41 12.07
CA LYS A 46 -18.79 -21.71 12.43
C LYS A 46 -18.57 -20.40 11.62
N MET A 47 -19.65 -19.78 11.14
CA MET A 47 -19.67 -18.56 10.33
C MET A 47 -19.17 -17.35 11.12
N ASP A 48 -19.75 -17.05 12.28
CA ASP A 48 -19.25 -15.94 13.10
C ASP A 48 -18.05 -16.37 13.94
N CYS A 49 -16.87 -16.29 13.34
CA CYS A 49 -15.59 -16.58 13.96
C CYS A 49 -14.79 -15.33 14.30
N PHE A 50 -14.89 -14.27 13.48
CA PHE A 50 -14.14 -13.03 13.67
C PHE A 50 -14.68 -12.25 14.87
N ASN A 51 -16.01 -12.08 15.01
CA ASN A 51 -16.54 -11.38 16.18
C ASN A 51 -16.31 -12.20 17.45
N ARG A 52 -16.43 -13.54 17.42
CA ARG A 52 -16.10 -14.38 18.59
C ARG A 52 -14.63 -14.24 19.00
N MET A 53 -13.70 -14.19 18.05
CA MET A 53 -12.28 -13.93 18.33
C MET A 53 -12.07 -12.54 18.94
N VAL A 54 -12.66 -11.48 18.34
CA VAL A 54 -12.51 -10.10 18.83
C VAL A 54 -13.16 -9.88 20.19
N LEU A 55 -14.36 -10.42 20.43
CA LEU A 55 -15.06 -10.32 21.70
C LEU A 55 -14.32 -11.07 22.82
N SER A 56 -13.88 -12.31 22.57
CA SER A 56 -13.09 -13.09 23.54
C SER A 56 -11.71 -12.48 23.80
N HIS A 57 -11.10 -11.87 22.78
CA HIS A 57 -9.87 -11.08 22.94
C HIS A 57 -10.11 -9.83 23.81
N TRP A 58 -11.18 -9.09 23.57
CA TRP A 58 -11.50 -7.88 24.35
C TRP A 58 -11.85 -8.21 25.81
N GLU A 59 -12.68 -9.22 26.04
CA GLU A 59 -13.05 -9.72 27.38
C GLU A 59 -11.79 -10.10 28.19
N ALA A 60 -10.86 -10.84 27.59
CA ALA A 60 -9.61 -11.24 28.22
C ALA A 60 -8.52 -10.12 28.26
N PHE A 61 -8.78 -8.96 27.66
CA PHE A 61 -7.94 -7.77 27.73
C PHE A 61 -8.45 -6.83 28.84
N SER A 62 -9.73 -6.45 28.84
CA SER A 62 -10.36 -5.66 29.90
C SER A 62 -10.27 -6.35 31.26
N GLY A 63 -10.59 -7.65 31.32
CA GLY A 63 -10.45 -8.46 32.54
C GLY A 63 -9.01 -8.63 33.05
N ALA A 64 -8.00 -8.21 32.28
CA ALA A 64 -6.60 -8.17 32.69
C ALA A 64 -6.08 -6.74 32.99
N ILE A 65 -6.96 -5.73 32.96
CA ILE A 65 -6.65 -4.31 33.22
C ILE A 65 -7.45 -3.74 34.41
N GLU A 66 -8.62 -4.30 34.72
CA GLU A 66 -9.50 -3.83 35.81
C GLU A 66 -9.09 -4.31 37.23
N ASP A 67 -7.87 -4.84 37.40
CA ASP A 67 -7.48 -5.68 38.55
C ASP A 67 -6.80 -4.91 39.71
N GLU A 68 -7.60 -4.18 40.49
CA GLU A 68 -7.19 -3.73 41.85
C GLU A 68 -8.15 -4.17 42.97
N VAL A 69 -9.31 -4.76 42.62
CA VAL A 69 -10.41 -5.02 43.57
C VAL A 69 -11.08 -6.39 43.37
N SER A 70 -10.96 -7.04 42.20
CA SER A 70 -11.77 -8.21 41.82
C SER A 70 -11.20 -9.56 42.27
N GLY A 71 -9.89 -9.67 42.50
CA GLY A 71 -9.26 -10.86 43.06
C GLY A 71 -9.14 -12.04 42.08
N LEU A 72 -8.83 -11.74 40.82
CA LEU A 72 -8.57 -12.75 39.78
C LEU A 72 -7.30 -13.56 40.05
N GLU A 73 -7.14 -14.71 39.38
CA GLU A 73 -5.90 -15.49 39.52
C GLU A 73 -4.72 -14.79 38.82
N PRO A 74 -3.56 -14.60 39.49
CA PRO A 74 -2.39 -13.97 38.89
C PRO A 74 -1.96 -14.66 37.60
N ILE A 75 -1.63 -13.87 36.56
CA ILE A 75 -1.39 -14.37 35.21
C ILE A 75 -0.32 -15.48 35.19
N ARG A 76 -0.75 -16.70 34.85
CA ARG A 76 0.09 -17.90 34.95
C ARG A 76 0.85 -18.19 33.67
N ALA A 77 2.09 -17.72 33.62
CA ALA A 77 3.08 -18.21 32.66
C ALA A 77 3.53 -19.65 32.99
N ASP A 78 2.67 -20.63 32.67
CA ASP A 78 2.96 -22.07 32.75
C ASP A 78 3.62 -22.64 31.48
N GLY A 79 3.78 -21.81 30.45
CA GLY A 79 4.34 -22.15 29.15
C GLY A 79 3.30 -22.49 28.08
N SER A 80 2.04 -22.72 28.45
CA SER A 80 0.96 -23.19 27.56
C SER A 80 -0.16 -22.18 27.35
N ASN A 81 -0.45 -21.34 28.35
CA ASN A 81 -1.72 -20.59 28.44
C ASN A 81 -1.56 -19.05 28.32
N LEU A 82 -0.48 -18.55 27.73
CA LEU A 82 -0.31 -17.11 27.49
C LEU A 82 -1.17 -16.65 26.30
N ASN A 83 -2.35 -16.10 26.60
CA ASN A 83 -3.25 -15.48 25.64
C ASN A 83 -2.63 -14.18 25.06
N LEU A 84 -2.89 -13.89 23.79
CA LEU A 84 -2.47 -12.66 23.11
C LEU A 84 -3.08 -11.42 23.77
N ALA A 85 -4.35 -11.46 24.18
CA ALA A 85 -5.00 -10.37 24.92
C ALA A 85 -4.28 -10.06 26.25
N THR A 86 -4.08 -11.11 27.04
CA THR A 86 -3.39 -11.02 28.34
C THR A 86 -1.91 -10.66 28.18
N LEU A 87 -1.24 -11.04 27.08
CA LEU A 87 0.10 -10.55 26.76
C LEU A 87 0.13 -9.05 26.44
N VAL A 88 -0.86 -8.54 25.70
CA VAL A 88 -0.96 -7.09 25.44
C VAL A 88 -1.26 -6.35 26.74
N ALA A 89 -2.07 -6.93 27.64
CA ALA A 89 -2.18 -6.45 29.01
C ALA A 89 -0.88 -6.59 29.82
N ILE A 90 0.00 -7.58 29.59
CA ILE A 90 1.34 -7.67 30.26
C ILE A 90 2.39 -6.72 29.68
N ALA A 91 2.24 -6.33 28.41
CA ALA A 91 2.93 -5.16 27.89
C ALA A 91 2.50 -3.87 28.64
N SER A 92 1.43 -3.94 29.45
CA SER A 92 1.04 -2.97 30.46
C SER A 92 1.38 -3.39 31.92
N GLU A 93 1.03 -4.57 32.48
CA GLU A 93 1.31 -5.03 33.88
C GLU A 93 1.41 -6.58 34.07
N GLY A 94 2.30 -7.15 34.91
CA GLY A 94 2.69 -8.60 34.83
C GLY A 94 2.78 -9.50 36.09
N ALA A 95 2.76 -10.83 35.90
CA ALA A 95 2.95 -11.90 36.93
C ALA A 95 3.36 -13.30 36.36
N THR A 96 3.41 -14.37 37.18
CA THR A 96 4.35 -15.55 37.04
C THR A 96 3.87 -16.94 37.53
N GLY A 97 4.41 -18.06 36.96
CA GLY A 97 4.97 -19.14 37.81
C GLY A 97 4.98 -20.63 37.35
N LYS A 98 6.20 -21.24 37.25
CA LYS A 98 6.63 -22.66 37.59
C LYS A 98 7.69 -23.25 36.62
N MET A 99 8.90 -23.68 37.07
CA MET A 99 9.82 -24.49 36.20
C MET A 99 11.05 -25.20 36.86
N LYS A 100 10.91 -26.25 37.72
CA LYS A 100 12.11 -26.82 38.42
C LYS A 100 12.88 -27.98 37.74
N LYS A 101 12.21 -28.90 37.03
CA LYS A 101 12.78 -30.24 36.76
C LYS A 101 13.89 -30.33 35.69
N SER A 102 13.91 -29.44 34.69
CA SER A 102 14.78 -29.63 33.51
C SER A 102 16.23 -29.20 33.69
N ALA A 103 16.53 -28.29 34.63
CA ALA A 103 17.89 -27.85 34.93
C ALA A 103 18.77 -28.98 35.51
N GLU A 104 18.18 -29.86 36.33
CA GLU A 104 18.89 -30.98 36.97
C GLU A 104 19.34 -32.03 35.93
N ALA A 105 18.56 -32.23 34.86
CA ALA A 105 18.89 -33.14 33.76
C ALA A 105 20.11 -32.66 32.93
N LEU A 106 20.17 -31.37 32.61
CA LEU A 106 21.30 -30.78 31.88
C LEU A 106 22.60 -30.87 32.69
N GLN A 107 22.54 -30.56 33.98
CA GLN A 107 23.72 -30.54 34.85
C GLN A 107 24.37 -31.94 34.96
N LYS A 108 23.56 -33.00 34.97
CA LYS A 108 24.01 -34.40 34.95
C LYS A 108 24.71 -34.78 33.63
N ARG A 109 24.23 -34.32 32.47
CA ARG A 109 24.84 -34.64 31.17
C ARG A 109 26.14 -33.88 30.90
N ILE A 110 26.28 -32.68 31.47
CA ILE A 110 27.56 -31.96 31.51
C ILE A 110 28.59 -32.74 32.35
N GLN A 111 28.19 -33.29 33.51
CA GLN A 111 29.06 -34.13 34.35
C GLN A 111 29.47 -35.44 33.67
N ASN A 112 28.62 -36.00 32.79
CA ASN A 112 28.95 -37.16 31.96
C ASN A 112 29.92 -36.86 30.79
N GLY A 113 30.31 -35.60 30.55
CA GLY A 113 31.24 -35.21 29.50
C GLY A 113 30.65 -35.14 28.08
N GLU A 114 29.33 -35.10 27.95
CA GLU A 114 28.65 -35.08 26.64
C GLU A 114 28.80 -33.74 25.92
N SER A 115 28.99 -33.75 24.60
CA SER A 115 29.12 -32.54 23.77
C SER A 115 27.75 -31.98 23.38
N ILE A 116 27.40 -30.78 23.87
CA ILE A 116 26.06 -30.18 23.72
C ILE A 116 26.16 -28.75 23.14
N TYR A 117 25.46 -28.50 22.03
CA TYR A 117 25.51 -27.24 21.28
C TYR A 117 25.21 -26.01 22.15
N GLY A 118 26.12 -25.03 22.16
CA GLY A 118 25.98 -23.78 22.91
C GLY A 118 26.10 -23.92 24.44
N VAL A 119 26.54 -25.08 24.92
CA VAL A 119 26.73 -25.39 26.35
C VAL A 119 28.20 -25.56 26.65
N ASN A 120 28.83 -26.53 25.99
CA ASN A 120 30.28 -26.75 26.01
C ASN A 120 30.87 -26.75 24.58
N THR A 121 30.20 -26.03 23.66
CA THR A 121 30.67 -25.73 22.31
C THR A 121 30.61 -24.24 22.02
N GLY A 122 31.19 -23.79 20.90
CA GLY A 122 30.87 -22.48 20.33
C GLY A 122 29.46 -22.41 19.72
N PHE A 123 29.11 -21.24 19.19
CA PHE A 123 27.82 -20.91 18.57
C PHE A 123 27.96 -20.71 17.05
N GLY A 124 26.86 -20.76 16.31
CA GLY A 124 26.82 -20.46 14.87
C GLY A 124 27.83 -21.27 14.05
N GLY A 125 28.48 -20.62 13.08
CA GLY A 125 29.61 -21.15 12.30
C GLY A 125 30.91 -21.40 13.09
N SER A 126 30.88 -21.39 14.42
CA SER A 126 31.99 -21.74 15.33
C SER A 126 31.65 -22.90 16.28
N ALA A 127 30.59 -23.68 15.98
CA ALA A 127 30.14 -24.83 16.79
C ALA A 127 31.21 -25.93 17.01
N ASP A 128 32.25 -25.99 16.17
CA ASP A 128 33.34 -26.97 16.27
C ASP A 128 34.32 -26.70 17.44
N VAL A 129 34.31 -25.48 17.98
CA VAL A 129 35.22 -25.07 19.07
C VAL A 129 34.76 -25.65 20.42
N ARG A 130 35.71 -26.04 21.29
CA ARG A 130 35.45 -26.50 22.66
C ARG A 130 36.15 -25.57 23.68
N PRO A 131 35.40 -24.77 24.46
CA PRO A 131 35.96 -23.84 25.45
C PRO A 131 36.40 -24.57 26.72
N LYS A 132 37.46 -24.06 27.38
CA LYS A 132 38.02 -24.66 28.60
C LYS A 132 37.29 -24.27 29.89
N ASN A 133 36.60 -23.12 29.90
CA ASN A 133 35.77 -22.67 31.01
C ASN A 133 34.31 -22.60 30.53
N VAL A 134 33.46 -23.50 31.01
CA VAL A 134 32.07 -23.65 30.54
C VAL A 134 31.18 -22.49 31.02
N SER A 135 31.47 -21.91 32.19
CA SER A 135 30.77 -20.72 32.72
C SER A 135 31.04 -19.44 31.92
N GLU A 136 32.24 -19.29 31.34
CA GLU A 136 32.56 -18.15 30.48
C GLU A 136 31.76 -18.12 29.16
N VAL A 137 31.20 -19.26 28.73
CA VAL A 137 30.46 -19.39 27.47
C VAL A 137 29.20 -18.53 27.48
N SER A 138 28.39 -18.64 28.55
CA SER A 138 27.19 -17.81 28.75
C SER A 138 27.56 -16.32 28.89
N ALA A 139 28.56 -15.99 29.70
CA ALA A 139 28.97 -14.60 29.95
C ALA A 139 29.59 -13.92 28.71
N SER A 140 30.30 -14.67 27.85
CA SER A 140 30.85 -14.14 26.60
C SER A 140 29.80 -14.04 25.50
N LEU A 141 28.73 -14.84 25.51
CA LEU A 141 27.63 -14.73 24.56
C LEU A 141 26.94 -13.37 24.68
N PHE A 142 26.53 -12.96 25.88
CA PHE A 142 25.92 -11.64 26.11
C PHE A 142 26.83 -10.50 25.65
N ARG A 143 28.10 -10.51 26.06
CA ARG A 143 29.12 -9.52 25.64
C ARG A 143 29.31 -9.45 24.11
N MET A 144 29.04 -10.53 23.37
CA MET A 144 29.13 -10.55 21.90
C MET A 144 27.83 -10.14 21.20
N LEU A 145 26.71 -10.02 21.93
CA LEU A 145 25.39 -9.65 21.41
C LEU A 145 24.96 -8.23 21.80
N HIS A 146 25.63 -7.62 22.79
CA HIS A 146 25.57 -6.19 23.13
C HIS A 146 26.24 -5.30 22.07
N TYR A 147 25.70 -5.30 20.84
CA TYR A 147 26.22 -4.51 19.69
C TYR A 147 25.21 -3.50 19.10
N GLY A 148 23.95 -3.51 19.53
CA GLY A 148 22.97 -2.51 19.10
C GLY A 148 23.30 -1.10 19.61
N VAL A 149 22.92 -0.08 18.84
CA VAL A 149 23.13 1.32 19.19
C VAL A 149 21.98 1.80 20.07
N ILE A 150 22.32 2.47 21.17
CA ILE A 150 21.41 3.21 22.05
C ILE A 150 21.90 4.66 22.10
N SER A 151 20.99 5.60 21.88
CA SER A 151 21.23 7.03 22.02
C SER A 151 21.36 7.36 23.51
N SER A 152 22.20 8.33 23.87
CA SER A 152 22.07 8.95 25.18
C SER A 152 20.66 9.52 25.31
N PRO A 153 20.03 9.51 26.50
CA PRO A 153 18.82 10.30 26.73
C PRO A 153 19.06 11.75 26.29
N LEU A 154 18.03 12.40 25.74
CA LEU A 154 18.01 13.86 25.75
C LEU A 154 18.02 14.30 27.22
N ASP A 155 18.76 15.38 27.53
CA ASP A 155 19.02 15.79 28.91
C ASP A 155 17.73 15.89 29.73
N SER A 156 17.77 15.32 30.94
CA SER A 156 16.62 15.12 31.86
C SER A 156 15.91 16.40 32.34
N LEU A 157 16.27 17.56 31.78
CA LEU A 157 15.79 18.89 32.15
C LEU A 157 14.43 19.23 31.51
N HIS A 158 14.09 18.65 30.35
CA HIS A 158 12.87 19.03 29.60
C HIS A 158 11.58 18.31 30.04
N VAL A 159 11.64 17.32 30.93
CA VAL A 159 10.45 16.57 31.37
C VAL A 159 9.79 17.20 32.60
N GLU A 160 10.57 17.79 33.51
CA GLU A 160 10.03 18.45 34.71
C GLU A 160 9.42 19.84 34.41
N GLU A 161 9.98 20.59 33.45
CA GLU A 161 9.47 21.92 33.05
C GLU A 161 8.11 21.87 32.34
N LEU A 162 7.71 20.70 31.80
CA LEU A 162 6.37 20.49 31.23
C LEU A 162 5.34 19.99 32.25
N ALA A 163 5.76 19.64 33.48
CA ALA A 163 4.92 19.05 34.51
C ALA A 163 4.59 20.00 35.68
N THR A 164 5.04 21.26 35.64
CA THR A 164 4.95 22.19 36.77
C THR A 164 4.32 23.55 36.40
N ASN A 165 2.98 23.61 36.45
CA ASN A 165 2.25 24.90 36.55
C ASN A 165 0.89 24.82 37.28
N ASP A 166 0.33 23.63 37.52
CA ASP A 166 -0.82 23.46 38.42
C ASP A 166 -0.37 23.07 39.84
N SER A 167 -1.04 23.62 40.86
CA SER A 167 -0.67 23.44 42.26
C SER A 167 -1.17 22.09 42.81
N VAL A 168 -0.23 21.22 43.16
CA VAL A 168 -0.50 19.88 43.73
C VAL A 168 -0.96 19.99 45.20
N SER A 169 -2.26 20.22 45.42
CA SER A 169 -2.84 20.26 46.78
C SER A 169 -4.25 19.66 46.97
N ASP A 170 -5.09 19.55 45.93
CA ASP A 170 -6.55 19.37 46.13
C ASP A 170 -7.23 18.26 45.28
N ILE A 171 -6.49 17.29 44.73
CA ILE A 171 -7.07 16.18 43.92
C ILE A 171 -6.71 14.78 44.47
N GLU A 172 -6.84 14.57 45.78
CA GLU A 172 -6.88 13.23 46.40
C GLU A 172 -8.33 12.72 46.58
N SER A 173 -9.15 12.71 45.53
CA SER A 173 -10.32 11.81 45.48
C SER A 173 -10.85 11.56 44.06
N LYS A 174 -11.16 10.29 43.77
CA LYS A 174 -11.81 9.81 42.53
C LYS A 174 -11.07 10.12 41.22
N GLU A 175 -9.93 9.46 41.01
CA GLU A 175 -9.53 9.16 39.63
C GLU A 175 -10.62 8.34 38.93
N SER A 176 -10.88 8.61 37.66
CA SER A 176 -11.78 7.82 36.82
C SER A 176 -11.03 6.67 36.14
N THR A 177 -11.75 5.63 35.71
CA THR A 177 -11.18 4.54 34.91
C THR A 177 -10.50 5.06 33.63
N ALA A 178 -11.05 6.12 33.03
CA ALA A 178 -10.44 6.80 31.87
C ALA A 178 -9.08 7.45 32.21
N ALA A 179 -8.89 7.99 33.43
CA ALA A 179 -7.59 8.52 33.86
C ALA A 179 -6.53 7.40 34.05
N LYS A 180 -6.93 6.21 34.52
CA LYS A 180 -6.05 5.03 34.51
C LYS A 180 -5.73 4.57 33.08
N LEU A 181 -6.74 4.43 32.22
CA LEU A 181 -6.56 4.03 30.81
C LEU A 181 -5.66 5.01 30.04
N ALA A 182 -5.76 6.32 30.30
CA ALA A 182 -4.91 7.34 29.70
C ALA A 182 -3.42 7.19 30.11
N ARG A 183 -3.11 6.69 31.31
CA ARG A 183 -1.72 6.36 31.72
C ARG A 183 -1.24 5.03 31.17
N LEU A 184 -2.14 4.08 30.92
CA LEU A 184 -1.84 2.80 30.27
C LEU A 184 -1.61 2.93 28.74
N ALA A 185 -1.89 4.09 28.16
CA ALA A 185 -1.75 4.40 26.74
C ALA A 185 -0.29 4.63 26.30
N ILE A 186 0.56 3.60 26.48
CA ILE A 186 1.97 3.63 26.05
C ILE A 186 2.05 3.88 24.52
N PRO A 187 2.87 4.83 24.04
CA PRO A 187 3.10 5.00 22.61
C PRO A 187 3.68 3.71 21.99
N LEU A 188 2.94 3.12 21.03
CA LEU A 188 3.48 2.02 20.20
C LEU A 188 4.65 2.50 19.33
N SER A 189 4.78 3.81 19.17
CA SER A 189 5.88 4.55 18.56
C SER A 189 6.33 5.69 19.49
N ASP A 190 7.41 5.45 20.23
CA ASP A 190 8.31 6.50 20.73
C ASP A 190 8.83 7.32 19.51
N PRO A 191 8.96 8.66 19.57
CA PRO A 191 9.14 9.47 18.37
C PRO A 191 10.34 9.05 17.51
N VAL A 192 10.17 9.20 16.19
CA VAL A 192 10.82 8.42 15.09
C VAL A 192 12.36 8.44 15.04
N CYS A 193 13.02 9.18 15.94
CA CYS A 193 14.48 9.23 16.11
C CYS A 193 15.04 8.39 17.27
N SER A 194 14.20 7.70 18.04
CA SER A 194 14.67 6.77 19.08
C SER A 194 15.44 5.58 18.48
N THR A 195 16.56 5.21 19.11
CA THR A 195 17.32 3.98 18.78
C THR A 195 17.03 2.84 19.76
N THR A 196 16.19 3.09 20.77
CA THR A 196 15.73 2.14 21.79
C THR A 196 14.33 1.61 21.43
N MET A 197 13.96 0.44 21.95
CA MET A 197 12.60 -0.10 21.85
C MET A 197 11.67 0.58 22.87
N PRO A 198 10.40 0.83 22.52
CA PRO A 198 9.37 1.18 23.50
C PRO A 198 9.26 0.15 24.62
N GLU A 199 8.96 0.61 25.83
CA GLU A 199 8.96 -0.21 27.05
C GLU A 199 7.98 -1.40 26.95
N SER A 200 6.78 -1.18 26.38
CA SER A 200 5.76 -2.20 26.14
C SER A 200 6.26 -3.38 25.29
N TRP A 201 7.15 -3.13 24.32
CA TRP A 201 7.75 -4.19 23.50
C TRP A 201 8.72 -5.04 24.34
N VAL A 202 9.44 -4.41 25.27
CA VAL A 202 10.38 -5.08 26.17
C VAL A 202 9.65 -5.84 27.27
N ARG A 203 8.61 -5.25 27.89
CA ARG A 203 7.69 -5.92 28.85
C ARG A 203 7.09 -7.18 28.23
N GLY A 204 6.47 -7.06 27.04
CA GLY A 204 5.94 -8.19 26.29
C GLY A 204 6.99 -9.25 25.95
N ALA A 205 8.19 -8.84 25.54
CA ALA A 205 9.28 -9.77 25.24
C ALA A 205 9.80 -10.53 26.47
N MET A 206 9.88 -9.87 27.63
CA MET A 206 10.25 -10.49 28.90
C MET A 206 9.20 -11.53 29.31
N ALA A 207 7.90 -11.20 29.21
CA ALA A 207 6.80 -12.10 29.51
C ALA A 207 6.76 -13.32 28.58
N ILE A 208 6.88 -13.12 27.26
CA ILE A 208 6.95 -14.24 26.29
C ILE A 208 8.21 -15.07 26.52
N ARG A 209 9.38 -14.47 26.78
CA ARG A 209 10.59 -15.28 27.03
C ARG A 209 10.43 -16.12 28.30
N ALA A 210 9.84 -15.56 29.34
CA ALA A 210 9.58 -16.27 30.58
C ALA A 210 8.57 -17.43 30.39
N ASN A 211 7.48 -17.21 29.63
CA ASN A 211 6.51 -18.25 29.27
C ASN A 211 7.12 -19.34 28.36
N THR A 212 7.75 -18.96 27.25
CA THR A 212 8.35 -19.92 26.30
C THR A 212 9.48 -20.75 26.92
N LEU A 213 10.16 -20.23 27.95
CA LEU A 213 11.07 -21.01 28.81
C LEU A 213 10.33 -21.93 29.80
N ALA A 214 9.20 -21.51 30.38
CA ALA A 214 8.41 -22.26 31.36
C ALA A 214 7.93 -23.64 30.86
N LYS A 215 7.85 -23.85 29.54
CA LYS A 215 7.68 -25.19 28.92
C LYS A 215 8.75 -26.23 29.29
N GLY A 216 9.83 -25.86 29.99
CA GLY A 216 10.80 -26.78 30.58
C GLY A 216 11.85 -27.31 29.60
N ALA A 217 11.48 -27.55 28.34
CA ALA A 217 12.37 -28.08 27.28
C ALA A 217 13.59 -27.20 26.95
N SER A 218 13.71 -26.00 27.52
CA SER A 218 14.91 -25.15 27.42
C SER A 218 16.01 -25.44 28.45
N ALA A 219 15.78 -26.31 29.45
CA ALA A 219 16.79 -26.71 30.45
C ALA A 219 17.48 -25.55 31.19
N ILE A 220 16.72 -24.52 31.57
CA ILE A 220 17.17 -23.36 32.36
C ILE A 220 16.69 -23.49 33.82
N ARG A 221 17.39 -22.89 34.80
CA ARG A 221 16.94 -22.93 36.20
C ARG A 221 15.67 -22.07 36.41
N PRO A 222 14.73 -22.48 37.30
CA PRO A 222 13.53 -21.71 37.61
C PRO A 222 13.85 -20.30 38.11
N VAL A 223 14.96 -20.12 38.83
CA VAL A 223 15.36 -18.82 39.38
C VAL A 223 15.60 -17.77 38.29
N ILE A 224 16.00 -18.15 37.07
CA ILE A 224 16.20 -17.20 35.97
C ILE A 224 14.86 -16.74 35.40
N VAL A 225 13.88 -17.65 35.25
CA VAL A 225 12.53 -17.29 34.81
C VAL A 225 11.77 -16.51 35.88
N GLN A 226 11.89 -16.89 37.16
CA GLN A 226 11.38 -16.08 38.26
C GLN A 226 12.00 -14.67 38.22
N SER A 227 13.31 -14.55 37.97
CA SER A 227 13.97 -13.24 37.87
C SER A 227 13.47 -12.37 36.71
N LEU A 228 13.01 -12.94 35.58
CA LEU A 228 12.38 -12.16 34.51
C LEU A 228 11.09 -11.50 35.00
N PHE A 229 10.32 -12.20 35.82
CA PHE A 229 9.11 -11.66 36.45
C PHE A 229 9.43 -10.74 37.64
N ASP A 230 10.45 -11.05 38.44
CA ASP A 230 10.92 -10.14 39.51
C ASP A 230 11.40 -8.79 38.97
N LEU A 231 11.72 -8.69 37.67
CA LEU A 231 11.95 -7.43 36.95
C LEU A 231 10.63 -6.80 36.48
N LEU A 232 9.73 -7.54 35.83
CA LEU A 232 8.41 -7.05 35.38
C LEU A 232 7.58 -6.50 36.55
N ASN A 233 7.42 -7.28 37.62
CA ASN A 233 6.67 -6.96 38.83
C ASN A 233 7.30 -5.84 39.69
N LYS A 234 8.41 -5.25 39.23
CA LYS A 234 9.09 -4.08 39.83
C LYS A 234 9.36 -2.98 38.80
N GLU A 235 8.83 -3.13 37.59
CA GLU A 235 9.01 -2.21 36.46
C GLU A 235 10.47 -1.92 36.08
N ILE A 236 11.37 -2.89 36.36
CA ILE A 236 12.80 -2.80 36.04
C ILE A 236 13.02 -3.20 34.58
N ILE A 237 12.63 -2.33 33.66
CA ILE A 237 12.68 -2.59 32.22
C ILE A 237 14.02 -2.08 31.64
N PRO A 238 14.79 -2.93 30.94
CA PRO A 238 16.08 -2.53 30.36
C PRO A 238 15.92 -1.75 29.05
N ALA A 239 16.83 -0.81 28.80
CA ALA A 239 16.97 -0.19 27.48
C ALA A 239 17.46 -1.23 26.45
N VAL A 240 16.58 -1.61 25.52
CA VAL A 240 16.88 -2.58 24.44
C VAL A 240 17.00 -1.86 23.09
N PRO A 241 18.01 -2.11 22.24
CA PRO A 241 18.15 -1.44 20.95
C PRO A 241 17.04 -1.82 19.94
N LEU A 242 16.45 -0.83 19.27
CA LEU A 242 15.37 -0.97 18.28
C LEU A 242 15.74 -1.77 17.02
N ARG A 243 17.04 -1.90 16.74
CA ARG A 243 17.59 -2.55 15.54
C ARG A 243 18.78 -3.43 15.93
N GLY A 244 18.92 -4.59 15.27
CA GLY A 244 20.03 -5.53 15.50
C GLY A 244 19.64 -7.01 15.36
N SER A 245 18.35 -7.33 15.33
CA SER A 245 17.85 -8.67 15.02
C SER A 245 17.49 -8.85 13.54
N ILE A 246 17.69 -10.08 13.07
CA ILE A 246 17.14 -10.65 11.82
C ILE A 246 16.18 -11.83 12.09
N SER A 247 15.90 -12.10 13.39
CA SER A 247 14.92 -13.08 13.87
C SER A 247 15.15 -14.50 13.31
N ALA A 248 16.43 -14.89 13.29
CA ALA A 248 16.97 -16.03 12.52
C ALA A 248 17.44 -17.21 13.37
N SER A 249 18.02 -16.89 14.53
CA SER A 249 18.30 -17.80 15.64
C SER A 249 17.71 -17.17 16.90
N GLY A 250 16.43 -16.78 16.80
CA GLY A 250 15.77 -15.88 17.73
C GLY A 250 16.25 -14.43 17.59
N ASP A 251 15.78 -13.59 18.50
CA ASP A 251 16.10 -12.17 18.59
C ASP A 251 17.36 -11.94 19.46
N LEU A 252 18.45 -12.60 19.06
CA LEU A 252 19.70 -12.73 19.83
C LEU A 252 20.17 -11.43 20.49
N SER A 253 20.30 -10.35 19.71
CA SER A 253 20.82 -9.08 20.23
C SER A 253 19.81 -8.40 21.17
N PRO A 254 18.56 -8.09 20.79
CA PRO A 254 17.56 -7.58 21.73
C PRO A 254 17.43 -8.36 23.04
N LEU A 255 17.29 -9.70 22.99
CA LEU A 255 17.19 -10.54 24.19
C LEU A 255 18.47 -10.56 25.04
N SER A 256 19.64 -10.26 24.44
CA SER A 256 20.89 -10.17 25.21
C SER A 256 20.91 -8.98 26.17
N TYR A 257 20.18 -7.90 25.91
CA TYR A 257 20.10 -6.75 26.83
C TYR A 257 19.30 -7.11 28.08
N ILE A 258 18.17 -7.83 27.92
CA ILE A 258 17.39 -8.41 29.03
C ILE A 258 18.25 -9.37 29.87
N GLY A 259 19.05 -10.24 29.23
CA GLY A 259 20.00 -11.10 29.95
C GLY A 259 21.15 -10.34 30.62
N GLY A 260 21.58 -9.21 30.04
CA GLY A 260 22.56 -8.32 30.63
C GLY A 260 22.05 -7.62 31.89
N ALA A 261 20.78 -7.24 31.93
CA ALA A 261 20.13 -6.71 33.13
C ALA A 261 20.07 -7.75 34.26
N LEU A 262 19.68 -8.99 33.96
CA LEU A 262 19.68 -10.10 34.92
C LEU A 262 21.07 -10.42 35.51
N GLU A 263 22.14 -10.25 34.72
CA GLU A 263 23.53 -10.39 35.20
C GLU A 263 24.06 -9.11 35.91
N GLY A 264 23.30 -8.01 35.91
CA GLY A 264 23.70 -6.70 36.40
C GLY A 264 24.87 -6.08 35.63
N LYS A 265 24.95 -6.25 34.31
CA LYS A 265 26.03 -5.69 33.48
C LYS A 265 26.02 -4.15 33.57
N PRO A 266 27.09 -3.47 34.03
CA PRO A 266 27.11 -2.01 34.20
C PRO A 266 27.00 -1.18 32.91
N ALA A 267 26.94 -1.83 31.73
CA ALA A 267 26.75 -1.19 30.43
C ALA A 267 25.31 -1.29 29.91
N ILE A 268 24.42 -1.96 30.65
CA ILE A 268 22.99 -2.00 30.35
C ILE A 268 22.31 -0.94 31.22
N GLN A 269 21.60 -0.03 30.59
CA GLN A 269 20.76 0.93 31.29
C GLN A 269 19.51 0.22 31.81
N VAL A 270 19.41 0.15 33.13
CA VAL A 270 18.25 -0.21 33.94
C VAL A 270 18.23 0.78 35.10
N TYR A 271 17.04 1.19 35.51
CA TYR A 271 16.87 1.95 36.75
C TYR A 271 16.78 0.97 37.95
N VAL A 272 17.20 1.44 39.13
CA VAL A 272 17.27 0.75 40.45
C VAL A 272 18.14 -0.51 40.59
N ASP A 273 18.46 -0.85 41.84
CA ASP A 273 19.35 -1.95 42.25
C ASP A 273 18.69 -3.34 42.12
N PHE A 274 19.46 -4.34 41.66
CA PHE A 274 18.98 -5.72 41.48
C PHE A 274 20.03 -6.79 41.80
N ASP A 275 19.59 -7.87 42.48
CA ASP A 275 20.41 -9.03 42.83
C ASP A 275 20.85 -9.81 41.57
N ARG A 276 22.12 -9.60 41.17
CA ARG A 276 22.74 -10.19 39.97
C ARG A 276 22.65 -11.73 39.96
N LYS A 277 22.23 -12.32 38.84
CA LYS A 277 22.18 -13.77 38.65
C LYS A 277 23.37 -14.25 37.81
N LEU A 278 24.20 -15.14 38.37
CA LEU A 278 25.28 -15.80 37.63
C LEU A 278 24.72 -16.99 36.83
N PHE A 279 24.81 -16.91 35.51
CA PHE A 279 24.33 -17.96 34.60
C PHE A 279 25.19 -19.23 34.62
N GLN A 280 24.53 -20.37 34.49
CA GLN A 280 25.14 -21.69 34.26
C GLN A 280 25.29 -21.95 32.74
N PRO A 281 25.91 -23.07 32.32
CA PRO A 281 25.94 -23.48 30.92
C PRO A 281 24.54 -23.65 30.32
N LYS A 282 24.41 -23.46 29.00
CA LYS A 282 23.15 -23.31 28.24
C LYS A 282 22.28 -22.10 28.61
N GLU A 283 22.21 -21.67 29.86
CA GLU A 283 21.23 -20.66 30.31
C GLU A 283 21.32 -19.34 29.53
N GLY A 284 22.55 -18.88 29.24
CA GLY A 284 22.76 -17.67 28.44
C GLY A 284 22.21 -17.80 27.02
N LEU A 285 22.41 -18.95 26.36
CA LEU A 285 21.83 -19.21 25.04
C LEU A 285 20.31 -19.35 25.10
N SER A 286 19.81 -20.07 26.11
CA SER A 286 18.37 -20.31 26.31
C SER A 286 17.60 -19.00 26.46
N LEU A 287 18.22 -17.98 27.05
CA LEU A 287 17.60 -16.67 27.21
C LEU A 287 17.51 -15.88 25.88
N VAL A 288 18.47 -16.05 24.96
CA VAL A 288 18.57 -15.25 23.72
C VAL A 288 18.09 -15.96 22.44
N ASN A 289 18.04 -17.29 22.41
CA ASN A 289 17.78 -18.08 21.20
C ASN A 289 16.28 -18.26 20.87
N GLY A 290 15.46 -17.26 21.18
CA GLY A 290 13.99 -17.31 21.04
C GLY A 290 13.41 -16.12 20.31
N THR A 291 12.17 -16.25 19.84
CA THR A 291 11.48 -15.27 18.97
C THR A 291 10.66 -14.24 19.76
N ALA A 292 10.88 -14.15 21.08
CA ALA A 292 10.00 -13.45 22.01
C ALA A 292 9.83 -11.94 21.73
N VAL A 293 10.86 -11.26 21.19
CA VAL A 293 10.74 -9.82 20.85
C VAL A 293 9.93 -9.65 19.56
N THR A 294 10.18 -10.48 18.55
CA THR A 294 9.37 -10.56 17.33
C THR A 294 7.90 -10.84 17.64
N ALA A 295 7.63 -11.81 18.51
CA ALA A 295 6.28 -12.19 18.91
C ALA A 295 5.57 -11.11 19.76
N ALA A 296 6.29 -10.36 20.60
CA ALA A 296 5.74 -9.23 21.36
C ALA A 296 5.25 -8.11 20.43
N VAL A 297 6.13 -7.64 19.53
CA VAL A 297 5.80 -6.57 18.57
C VAL A 297 4.69 -7.01 17.62
N ALA A 298 4.68 -8.28 17.19
CA ALA A 298 3.60 -8.83 16.40
C ALA A 298 2.26 -8.88 17.16
N SER A 299 2.26 -9.19 18.47
CA SER A 299 1.04 -9.24 19.29
C SER A 299 0.41 -7.87 19.49
N LEU A 300 1.24 -6.85 19.79
CA LEU A 300 0.80 -5.45 19.87
C LEU A 300 0.18 -4.99 18.55
N ALA A 301 0.81 -5.32 17.42
CA ALA A 301 0.24 -5.06 16.10
C ALA A 301 -1.07 -5.85 15.84
N MET A 302 -1.17 -7.07 16.35
CA MET A 302 -2.34 -7.93 16.13
C MET A 302 -3.59 -7.42 16.85
N HIS A 303 -3.44 -6.94 18.09
CA HIS A 303 -4.51 -6.29 18.87
C HIS A 303 -5.07 -5.07 18.12
N GLU A 304 -4.21 -4.12 17.77
CA GLU A 304 -4.61 -2.90 17.06
C GLU A 304 -5.30 -3.23 15.72
N ALA A 305 -4.77 -4.20 14.98
CA ALA A 305 -5.30 -4.60 13.67
C ALA A 305 -6.70 -5.21 13.74
N VAL A 306 -7.00 -6.06 14.74
CA VAL A 306 -8.34 -6.66 14.85
C VAL A 306 -9.38 -5.63 15.33
N MET A 307 -8.96 -4.65 16.14
CA MET A 307 -9.83 -3.55 16.58
C MET A 307 -10.11 -2.55 15.45
N GLN A 308 -9.08 -2.14 14.68
CA GLN A 308 -9.27 -1.33 13.47
C GLN A 308 -10.13 -2.06 12.41
N ALA A 309 -9.98 -3.37 12.27
CA ALA A 309 -10.83 -4.17 11.37
C ALA A 309 -12.29 -4.23 11.82
N LEU A 310 -12.60 -4.25 13.12
CA LEU A 310 -13.97 -4.08 13.61
C LEU A 310 -14.48 -2.65 13.38
N LEU A 311 -13.70 -1.64 13.80
CA LEU A 311 -14.05 -0.22 13.69
C LEU A 311 -14.37 0.18 12.24
N SER A 312 -13.58 -0.27 11.26
CA SER A 312 -13.80 0.05 9.85
C SER A 312 -15.14 -0.43 9.29
N GLN A 313 -15.77 -1.45 9.89
CA GLN A 313 -17.13 -1.89 9.55
C GLN A 313 -18.20 -0.94 10.12
N ILE A 314 -17.95 -0.36 11.31
CA ILE A 314 -18.80 0.71 11.88
C ILE A 314 -18.65 2.00 11.06
N LEU A 315 -17.42 2.40 10.72
CA LEU A 315 -17.17 3.54 9.84
C LEU A 315 -17.83 3.35 8.47
N THR A 316 -17.75 2.15 7.89
CA THR A 316 -18.46 1.81 6.65
C THR A 316 -19.97 2.00 6.80
N ALA A 317 -20.57 1.48 7.89
CA ALA A 317 -22.01 1.67 8.15
C ALA A 317 -22.37 3.16 8.21
N MET A 318 -21.66 3.94 9.02
CA MET A 318 -21.88 5.40 9.13
C MET A 318 -21.67 6.14 7.78
N SER A 319 -20.75 5.67 6.93
CA SER A 319 -20.58 6.18 5.56
C SER A 319 -21.76 5.85 4.64
N VAL A 320 -22.44 4.69 4.78
CA VAL A 320 -23.69 4.40 4.04
C VAL A 320 -24.74 5.45 4.39
N GLU A 321 -24.90 5.73 5.68
CA GLU A 321 -25.89 6.68 6.19
C GLU A 321 -25.60 8.11 5.72
N ALA A 322 -24.36 8.55 5.86
CA ALA A 322 -23.92 9.87 5.43
C ALA A 322 -24.00 10.06 3.89
N LEU A 323 -23.70 9.03 3.09
CA LEU A 323 -23.91 9.05 1.64
C LEU A 323 -25.38 8.82 1.22
N SER A 324 -26.26 8.45 2.17
CA SER A 324 -27.64 8.01 1.94
C SER A 324 -27.76 6.89 0.89
N GLY A 325 -26.87 5.89 1.01
CA GLY A 325 -26.86 4.66 0.22
C GLY A 325 -27.84 3.61 0.73
N THR A 326 -27.71 2.37 0.25
CA THR A 326 -28.63 1.25 0.57
C THR A 326 -28.00 0.15 1.42
N ASP A 327 -28.77 -0.32 2.40
CA ASP A 327 -28.46 -1.50 3.24
C ASP A 327 -28.57 -2.82 2.46
N GLU A 328 -29.28 -2.85 1.32
CA GLU A 328 -29.44 -4.03 0.47
C GLU A 328 -28.09 -4.65 0.06
N SER A 329 -27.05 -3.82 -0.10
CA SER A 329 -25.66 -4.26 -0.39
C SER A 329 -25.11 -5.27 0.61
N PHE A 330 -25.66 -5.31 1.82
CA PHE A 330 -25.24 -6.16 2.94
C PHE A 330 -26.26 -7.28 3.28
N ASN A 331 -27.29 -7.44 2.44
CA ASN A 331 -28.33 -8.46 2.63
C ASN A 331 -27.71 -9.88 2.72
N PRO A 332 -28.15 -10.72 3.69
CA PRO A 332 -27.61 -12.08 3.88
C PRO A 332 -27.54 -12.94 2.62
N PHE A 333 -28.48 -12.78 1.68
CA PHE A 333 -28.51 -13.51 0.41
C PHE A 333 -27.18 -13.42 -0.37
N PHE A 334 -26.52 -12.26 -0.38
CA PHE A 334 -25.24 -12.07 -1.07
C PHE A 334 -24.09 -12.86 -0.43
N ALA A 335 -24.18 -13.14 0.87
CA ALA A 335 -23.25 -14.02 1.58
C ALA A 335 -23.65 -15.51 1.43
N GLU A 336 -24.94 -15.83 1.40
CA GLU A 336 -25.44 -17.20 1.19
C GLU A 336 -25.02 -17.76 -0.18
N VAL A 337 -25.19 -16.98 -1.26
CA VAL A 337 -24.80 -17.40 -2.61
C VAL A 337 -23.30 -17.27 -2.89
N ARG A 338 -22.55 -16.57 -2.03
CA ARG A 338 -21.09 -16.43 -2.11
C ARG A 338 -20.45 -16.47 -0.71
N PRO A 339 -20.38 -17.66 -0.07
CA PRO A 339 -20.04 -17.80 1.35
C PRO A 339 -18.54 -17.75 1.64
N HIS A 340 -17.88 -16.65 1.26
CA HIS A 340 -16.58 -16.30 1.84
C HIS A 340 -16.78 -15.91 3.31
N ARG A 341 -16.02 -16.51 4.21
CA ARG A 341 -16.19 -16.47 5.66
C ARG A 341 -16.16 -15.04 6.21
N GLY A 342 -15.20 -14.23 5.76
CA GLY A 342 -15.09 -12.83 6.14
C GLY A 342 -16.12 -11.94 5.46
N GLN A 343 -16.53 -12.24 4.23
CA GLN A 343 -17.63 -11.53 3.55
C GLN A 343 -18.93 -11.72 4.34
N THR A 344 -19.22 -12.95 4.77
CA THR A 344 -20.41 -13.29 5.56
C THR A 344 -20.44 -12.54 6.90
N VAL A 345 -19.32 -12.49 7.63
CA VAL A 345 -19.25 -11.73 8.90
C VAL A 345 -19.39 -10.23 8.64
N SER A 346 -18.69 -9.67 7.65
CA SER A 346 -18.77 -8.24 7.36
C SER A 346 -20.16 -7.80 6.92
N ALA A 347 -20.83 -8.56 6.05
CA ALA A 347 -22.19 -8.24 5.60
C ALA A 347 -23.17 -8.29 6.78
N LYS A 348 -23.14 -9.38 7.57
CA LYS A 348 -23.92 -9.52 8.81
C LYS A 348 -23.70 -8.33 9.76
N ASN A 349 -22.45 -7.93 9.98
CA ASN A 349 -22.10 -6.83 10.89
C ASN A 349 -22.65 -5.50 10.39
N ILE A 350 -22.34 -5.10 9.15
CA ILE A 350 -22.77 -3.81 8.58
C ILE A 350 -24.30 -3.74 8.49
N TYR A 351 -24.96 -4.81 8.07
CA TYR A 351 -26.43 -4.90 8.06
C TYR A 351 -27.03 -4.72 9.47
N SER A 352 -26.43 -5.36 10.48
CA SER A 352 -26.85 -5.21 11.89
C SER A 352 -26.57 -3.81 12.46
N PHE A 353 -25.55 -3.12 11.98
CA PHE A 353 -25.15 -1.77 12.38
C PHE A 353 -26.10 -0.70 11.82
N LEU A 354 -26.56 -0.88 10.57
CA LEU A 354 -27.54 -0.03 9.89
C LEU A 354 -28.98 -0.23 10.39
N ALA A 355 -29.28 -1.34 11.06
CA ALA A 355 -30.64 -1.69 11.48
C ALA A 355 -31.31 -0.58 12.32
N GLY A 356 -32.33 0.05 11.75
CA GLY A 356 -33.09 1.16 12.34
C GLY A 356 -32.76 2.55 11.78
N SER A 357 -31.78 2.66 10.88
CA SER A 357 -31.46 3.91 10.18
C SER A 357 -32.64 4.46 9.38
N LYS A 358 -32.67 5.78 9.23
CA LYS A 358 -33.61 6.53 8.39
C LYS A 358 -32.90 7.26 7.23
N LEU A 359 -31.56 7.26 7.24
CA LEU A 359 -30.74 7.85 6.17
C LEU A 359 -30.45 6.86 5.03
N THR A 360 -30.52 5.56 5.31
CA THR A 360 -30.47 4.49 4.31
C THR A 360 -31.68 4.52 3.39
N LYS A 361 -31.48 4.34 2.08
CA LYS A 361 -32.54 4.31 1.07
C LYS A 361 -32.81 2.89 0.58
N GLY A 362 -34.09 2.59 0.34
CA GLY A 362 -34.49 1.43 -0.45
C GLY A 362 -34.15 1.61 -1.93
N ASN A 363 -34.15 0.50 -2.67
CA ASN A 363 -33.87 0.47 -4.11
C ASN A 363 -35.08 1.00 -4.93
N ASP A 364 -35.33 2.30 -4.85
CA ASP A 364 -36.43 2.97 -5.54
C ASP A 364 -36.26 2.93 -7.07
N THR A 365 -37.34 2.69 -7.81
CA THR A 365 -37.31 2.47 -9.26
C THR A 365 -37.27 3.77 -10.09
N GLN A 366 -36.66 4.84 -9.58
CA GLN A 366 -36.58 6.13 -10.28
C GLN A 366 -35.59 6.07 -11.47
N GLU A 367 -36.11 6.32 -12.68
CA GLU A 367 -35.43 6.07 -13.95
C GLU A 367 -34.15 6.92 -14.21
N PHE A 368 -33.99 8.04 -13.51
CA PHE A 368 -32.93 9.04 -13.77
C PHE A 368 -31.94 9.27 -12.60
N HIS A 369 -31.86 8.31 -11.67
CA HIS A 369 -30.94 8.32 -10.54
C HIS A 369 -29.82 7.27 -10.66
N LEU A 370 -28.75 7.45 -9.89
CA LEU A 370 -27.68 6.46 -9.79
C LEU A 370 -28.23 5.22 -9.06
N ARG A 371 -28.65 4.21 -9.84
CA ARG A 371 -29.35 3.01 -9.36
C ARG A 371 -28.57 2.12 -8.38
N GLN A 372 -27.28 2.38 -8.16
CA GLN A 372 -26.44 1.58 -7.27
C GLN A 372 -25.34 2.44 -6.64
N ASP A 373 -25.07 2.24 -5.36
CA ASP A 373 -23.92 2.84 -4.67
C ASP A 373 -22.59 2.48 -5.35
N ARG A 374 -21.56 3.31 -5.11
CA ARG A 374 -20.21 3.03 -5.59
C ARG A 374 -19.54 1.94 -4.75
N TYR A 375 -18.46 1.39 -5.29
CA TYR A 375 -17.82 0.18 -4.76
C TYR A 375 -17.25 0.35 -3.33
N SER A 376 -16.87 1.57 -2.96
CA SER A 376 -16.44 1.96 -1.60
C SER A 376 -17.44 1.56 -0.51
N ILE A 377 -18.73 1.58 -0.82
CA ILE A 377 -19.83 1.11 0.03
C ILE A 377 -20.30 -0.27 -0.40
N ARG A 378 -20.80 -0.41 -1.63
CA ARG A 378 -21.52 -1.62 -2.08
C ARG A 378 -20.67 -2.88 -2.14
N THR A 379 -19.35 -2.75 -2.25
CA THR A 379 -18.43 -3.91 -2.25
C THR A 379 -17.62 -4.05 -0.97
N ALA A 380 -17.92 -3.26 0.07
CA ALA A 380 -17.12 -3.21 1.30
C ALA A 380 -16.97 -4.57 1.98
N SER A 381 -18.02 -5.40 2.04
CA SER A 381 -17.93 -6.74 2.63
C SER A 381 -17.12 -7.73 1.79
N GLN A 382 -17.19 -7.63 0.46
CA GLN A 382 -16.37 -8.41 -0.47
C GLN A 382 -14.90 -7.95 -0.44
N TRP A 383 -14.66 -6.68 -0.12
CA TRP A 383 -13.33 -6.06 -0.03
C TRP A 383 -12.61 -6.35 1.29
N ILE A 384 -13.28 -6.13 2.44
CA ILE A 384 -12.70 -6.42 3.76
C ILE A 384 -12.74 -7.91 4.10
N GLY A 385 -13.62 -8.70 3.50
CA GLY A 385 -13.80 -10.13 3.80
C GLY A 385 -12.50 -10.93 3.80
N PRO A 386 -11.70 -10.91 2.71
CA PRO A 386 -10.37 -11.54 2.68
C PRO A 386 -9.44 -11.04 3.79
N SER A 387 -9.45 -9.73 4.09
CA SER A 387 -8.67 -9.15 5.19
C SER A 387 -9.08 -9.72 6.56
N LEU A 388 -10.37 -9.96 6.82
CA LEU A 388 -10.82 -10.60 8.07
C LEU A 388 -10.37 -12.07 8.17
N GLU A 389 -10.31 -12.79 7.05
CA GLU A 389 -9.82 -14.17 6.98
C GLU A 389 -8.30 -14.24 7.21
N ASP A 390 -7.53 -13.32 6.63
CA ASP A 390 -6.09 -13.17 6.85
C ASP A 390 -5.75 -12.76 8.29
N LEU A 391 -6.51 -11.84 8.88
CA LEU A 391 -6.34 -11.43 10.28
C LEU A 391 -6.62 -12.58 11.27
N LEU A 392 -7.60 -13.44 10.99
CA LEU A 392 -7.85 -14.66 11.77
C LEU A 392 -6.65 -15.62 11.74
N LEU A 393 -6.12 -15.90 10.55
CA LEU A 393 -4.94 -16.76 10.41
C LEU A 393 -3.70 -16.15 11.06
N SER A 394 -3.53 -14.83 10.95
CA SER A 394 -2.44 -14.12 11.63
C SER A 394 -2.56 -14.16 13.15
N TYR A 395 -3.77 -14.00 13.71
CA TYR A 395 -4.03 -14.11 15.15
C TYR A 395 -3.70 -15.52 15.67
N GLU A 396 -4.09 -16.57 14.95
CA GLU A 396 -3.75 -17.96 15.25
C GLU A 396 -2.22 -18.19 15.20
N GLN A 397 -1.56 -17.73 14.12
CA GLN A 397 -0.11 -17.86 13.93
C GLN A 397 0.69 -17.17 15.05
N VAL A 398 0.27 -15.98 15.51
CA VAL A 398 0.90 -15.31 16.64
C VAL A 398 0.64 -16.08 17.94
N SER A 399 -0.62 -16.47 18.22
CA SER A 399 -1.01 -17.17 19.46
C SER A 399 -0.28 -18.50 19.68
N ILE A 400 0.02 -19.22 18.59
CA ILE A 400 0.83 -20.45 18.62
C ILE A 400 2.29 -20.14 19.01
N GLU A 401 2.88 -19.07 18.48
CA GLU A 401 4.26 -18.65 18.79
C GLU A 401 4.44 -18.25 20.26
N LEU A 402 3.45 -17.57 20.86
CA LEU A 402 3.46 -17.16 22.29
C LEU A 402 3.64 -18.35 23.24
N ASN A 403 3.16 -19.51 22.82
CA ASN A 403 3.13 -20.76 23.56
C ASN A 403 3.99 -21.84 22.86
N SER A 404 5.03 -21.44 22.12
CA SER A 404 5.98 -22.35 21.47
C SER A 404 7.34 -22.35 22.15
N THR A 405 7.98 -23.52 22.26
CA THR A 405 9.35 -23.60 22.77
C THR A 405 10.34 -23.14 21.69
N THR A 406 10.60 -21.83 21.67
CA THR A 406 11.51 -21.20 20.70
C THR A 406 12.91 -21.12 21.32
N ASP A 407 13.71 -22.16 21.10
CA ASP A 407 15.08 -22.36 21.63
C ASP A 407 15.78 -23.49 20.84
N ASN A 408 17.11 -23.60 20.96
CA ASN A 408 17.92 -24.72 20.49
C ASN A 408 19.26 -24.81 21.26
N PRO A 409 19.74 -26.01 21.63
CA PRO A 409 19.05 -27.30 21.54
C PRO A 409 17.97 -27.45 22.61
N LEU A 410 16.95 -28.25 22.31
CA LEU A 410 15.88 -28.60 23.26
C LEU A 410 16.23 -29.88 24.04
N VAL A 411 15.70 -30.01 25.25
CA VAL A 411 15.71 -31.24 26.04
C VAL A 411 14.30 -31.84 26.09
N SER A 412 14.18 -33.16 25.95
CA SER A 412 12.95 -33.92 26.19
C SER A 412 12.92 -34.52 27.61
N ASP A 413 11.78 -35.03 28.05
CA ASP A 413 11.58 -35.54 29.43
C ASP A 413 12.42 -36.79 29.77
N ASP A 414 12.84 -37.56 28.76
CA ASP A 414 13.85 -38.63 28.89
C ASP A 414 15.28 -38.10 29.10
N GLY A 415 15.45 -36.77 29.08
CA GLY A 415 16.71 -36.06 29.24
C GLY A 415 17.53 -35.93 27.95
N LYS A 416 17.05 -36.38 26.79
CA LYS A 416 17.76 -36.39 25.50
C LYS A 416 17.84 -34.99 24.86
N MET A 417 18.91 -34.71 24.11
CA MET A 417 19.07 -33.42 23.40
C MET A 417 18.58 -33.54 21.96
N HIS A 418 17.72 -32.62 21.56
CA HIS A 418 17.21 -32.46 20.20
C HIS A 418 17.72 -31.14 19.62
N HIS A 419 18.33 -31.21 18.44
CA HIS A 419 18.87 -30.05 17.72
C HIS A 419 17.94 -29.72 16.55
N GLY A 420 17.56 -28.46 16.37
CA GLY A 420 16.51 -28.06 15.44
C GLY A 420 16.45 -26.55 15.19
N GLY A 421 15.37 -26.11 14.53
CA GLY A 421 15.22 -24.75 14.00
C GLY A 421 14.08 -23.92 14.62
N ASN A 422 13.58 -24.27 15.81
CA ASN A 422 12.44 -23.62 16.48
C ASN A 422 12.63 -22.13 16.80
N PHE A 423 13.78 -21.57 16.49
CA PHE A 423 14.16 -20.17 16.67
C PHE A 423 13.85 -19.27 15.45
N GLN A 424 13.20 -19.82 14.41
CA GLN A 424 13.01 -19.20 13.09
C GLN A 424 11.58 -18.63 12.94
N ALA A 425 11.40 -17.33 13.17
CA ALA A 425 10.09 -16.66 13.24
C ALA A 425 9.36 -16.45 11.88
N LYS A 426 9.53 -17.33 10.88
CA LYS A 426 8.91 -17.13 9.54
C LYS A 426 7.38 -17.28 9.57
N SER A 427 6.86 -18.00 10.56
CA SER A 427 5.47 -17.94 11.06
C SER A 427 5.01 -16.49 11.24
N ILE A 428 5.67 -15.76 12.15
CA ILE A 428 5.33 -14.38 12.49
C ILE A 428 5.51 -13.44 11.31
N THR A 429 6.57 -13.58 10.51
CA THR A 429 6.71 -12.76 9.29
C THR A 429 5.51 -12.95 8.36
N SER A 430 5.02 -14.18 8.18
CA SER A 430 3.82 -14.44 7.37
C SER A 430 2.55 -13.85 8.00
N ALA A 431 2.42 -13.88 9.32
CA ALA A 431 1.32 -13.25 10.04
C ALA A 431 1.31 -11.72 9.81
N VAL A 432 2.39 -11.03 10.18
CA VAL A 432 2.44 -9.56 10.14
C VAL A 432 2.47 -8.99 8.71
N GLU A 433 2.96 -9.74 7.71
CA GLU A 433 2.84 -9.34 6.30
C GLU A 433 1.38 -9.35 5.82
N LYS A 434 0.60 -10.39 6.16
CA LYS A 434 -0.86 -10.43 5.91
C LYS A 434 -1.58 -9.31 6.67
N THR A 435 -1.26 -9.10 7.95
CA THR A 435 -1.83 -8.01 8.76
C THR A 435 -1.56 -6.64 8.14
N ARG A 436 -0.35 -6.40 7.61
CA ARG A 436 0.02 -5.13 6.95
C ARG A 436 -0.69 -4.92 5.60
N GLN A 437 -0.95 -5.99 4.86
CA GLN A 437 -1.77 -5.94 3.64
C GLN A 437 -3.25 -5.68 3.98
N ALA A 438 -3.79 -6.32 5.03
CA ALA A 438 -5.12 -6.01 5.56
C ALA A 438 -5.25 -4.53 5.96
N CYS A 439 -4.23 -3.93 6.58
CA CYS A 439 -4.22 -2.50 6.93
C CYS A 439 -4.33 -1.60 5.69
N GLN A 440 -3.56 -1.87 4.64
CA GLN A 440 -3.63 -1.10 3.39
C GLN A 440 -4.96 -1.30 2.64
N SER A 441 -5.53 -2.51 2.69
CA SER A 441 -6.85 -2.82 2.15
C SER A 441 -7.96 -2.03 2.87
N ILE A 442 -7.96 -2.04 4.20
CA ILE A 442 -8.93 -1.27 5.02
C ILE A 442 -8.75 0.23 4.76
N GLY A 443 -7.51 0.74 4.77
CA GLY A 443 -7.21 2.13 4.45
C GLY A 443 -7.70 2.56 3.06
N GLN A 444 -7.59 1.69 2.05
CA GLN A 444 -8.06 1.96 0.70
C GLN A 444 -9.59 2.14 0.63
N MET A 445 -10.33 1.36 1.43
CA MET A 445 -11.78 1.44 1.54
C MET A 445 -12.21 2.71 2.26
N LEU A 446 -11.64 2.98 3.44
CA LEU A 446 -11.94 4.17 4.25
C LEU A 446 -11.56 5.47 3.52
N PHE A 447 -10.42 5.50 2.82
CA PHE A 447 -10.02 6.61 1.96
C PHE A 447 -11.06 6.89 0.87
N ALA A 448 -11.51 5.86 0.15
CA ALA A 448 -12.50 6.02 -0.91
C ALA A 448 -13.85 6.51 -0.38
N GLN A 449 -14.32 5.96 0.76
CA GLN A 449 -15.53 6.41 1.44
C GLN A 449 -15.43 7.89 1.86
N CYS A 450 -14.31 8.29 2.46
CA CYS A 450 -14.12 9.67 2.95
C CYS A 450 -14.01 10.70 1.81
N THR A 451 -13.28 10.40 0.73
CA THR A 451 -13.24 11.27 -0.45
C THR A 451 -14.61 11.31 -1.16
N GLU A 452 -15.38 10.22 -1.16
CA GLU A 452 -16.74 10.24 -1.70
C GLU A 452 -17.72 11.11 -0.89
N LEU A 453 -17.55 11.22 0.43
CA LEU A 453 -18.30 12.13 1.30
C LEU A 453 -17.95 13.61 1.05
N ILE A 454 -16.67 13.90 0.89
CA ILE A 454 -16.12 15.26 0.73
C ILE A 454 -16.52 15.91 -0.62
N ASN A 455 -16.75 15.10 -1.66
CA ASN A 455 -16.98 15.56 -3.03
C ASN A 455 -18.49 15.65 -3.38
N PRO A 456 -19.00 16.83 -3.80
CA PRO A 456 -20.42 17.05 -4.10
C PRO A 456 -20.94 16.25 -5.30
N ALA A 457 -20.04 15.83 -6.22
CA ALA A 457 -20.41 14.97 -7.34
C ALA A 457 -20.64 13.50 -6.92
N THR A 458 -20.26 13.13 -5.69
CA THR A 458 -20.35 11.75 -5.19
C THR A 458 -21.23 11.58 -3.96
N ASN A 459 -21.36 12.62 -3.12
CA ASN A 459 -21.96 12.55 -1.78
C ASN A 459 -23.50 12.68 -1.70
N ASN A 460 -24.22 12.61 -2.82
CA ASN A 460 -25.68 12.71 -2.87
C ASN A 460 -26.27 13.97 -2.18
N GLY A 461 -25.69 15.14 -2.46
CA GLY A 461 -26.28 16.44 -2.13
C GLY A 461 -25.77 17.13 -0.86
N LEU A 462 -24.73 16.58 -0.22
CA LEU A 462 -23.97 17.28 0.81
C LEU A 462 -23.08 18.40 0.16
N PRO A 463 -22.75 19.47 0.90
CA PRO A 463 -21.93 20.57 0.39
C PRO A 463 -20.46 20.16 0.17
N PRO A 464 -19.71 20.86 -0.70
CA PRO A 464 -18.31 20.55 -1.00
C PRO A 464 -17.41 20.77 0.21
N ASN A 465 -16.48 19.84 0.46
CA ASN A 465 -15.60 19.87 1.64
C ASN A 465 -16.37 19.88 2.99
N LEU A 466 -17.61 19.37 3.02
CA LEU A 466 -18.46 19.26 4.21
C LEU A 466 -18.61 20.58 5.00
N VAL A 467 -18.64 21.71 4.29
CA VAL A 467 -18.80 23.04 4.89
C VAL A 467 -20.22 23.22 5.42
N ALA A 468 -20.34 23.87 6.57
CA ALA A 468 -21.62 24.28 7.16
C ALA A 468 -22.11 25.64 6.66
N ASP A 469 -21.26 26.34 5.91
CA ASP A 469 -21.40 27.73 5.49
C ASP A 469 -21.45 27.84 3.96
N GLU A 470 -21.40 29.06 3.44
CA GLU A 470 -21.49 29.29 2.00
C GLU A 470 -20.27 28.67 1.26
N PRO A 471 -20.47 27.85 0.21
CA PRO A 471 -19.37 27.19 -0.52
C PRO A 471 -18.29 28.10 -1.11
N SER A 472 -18.56 29.39 -1.31
CA SER A 472 -17.57 30.39 -1.71
C SER A 472 -16.73 30.96 -0.55
N GLU A 473 -17.17 30.81 0.70
CA GLU A 473 -16.55 31.43 1.89
C GLU A 473 -15.79 30.44 2.79
N SER A 474 -16.01 29.13 2.67
CA SER A 474 -15.34 28.11 3.51
C SER A 474 -14.79 26.89 2.75
N TRP A 475 -13.79 26.22 3.35
CA TRP A 475 -13.08 25.08 2.76
C TRP A 475 -12.73 23.93 3.72
N MET A 476 -13.19 23.98 4.98
CA MET A 476 -12.89 23.09 6.12
C MET A 476 -12.23 21.73 5.79
N PHE A 477 -12.98 20.74 5.29
CA PHE A 477 -12.49 19.36 5.18
C PHE A 477 -11.55 19.12 3.99
N LYS A 478 -11.17 20.18 3.24
CA LYS A 478 -10.11 20.12 2.21
C LYS A 478 -8.77 19.70 2.80
N GLY A 479 -8.48 20.09 4.06
CA GLY A 479 -7.30 19.62 4.77
C GLY A 479 -7.33 18.10 5.02
N ILE A 480 -8.49 17.55 5.35
CA ILE A 480 -8.67 16.11 5.54
C ILE A 480 -8.51 15.33 4.22
N ASP A 481 -9.08 15.78 3.09
CA ASP A 481 -8.88 15.13 1.77
C ASP A 481 -7.38 14.98 1.42
N ILE A 482 -6.59 16.02 1.68
CA ILE A 482 -5.14 16.01 1.45
C ILE A 482 -4.44 15.06 2.43
N MET A 483 -4.82 15.08 3.72
CA MET A 483 -4.27 14.21 4.75
C MET A 483 -4.52 12.73 4.45
N ILE A 484 -5.77 12.32 4.20
CA ILE A 484 -6.10 10.91 3.93
C ILE A 484 -5.45 10.39 2.64
N ALA A 485 -5.26 11.25 1.63
CA ALA A 485 -4.54 10.89 0.40
C ALA A 485 -3.04 10.64 0.66
N ALA A 486 -2.42 11.42 1.56
CA ALA A 486 -1.04 11.19 1.98
C ALA A 486 -0.91 9.89 2.80
N LEU A 487 -1.78 9.70 3.81
CA LEU A 487 -1.80 8.50 4.66
C LEU A 487 -2.03 7.22 3.84
N GLN A 488 -2.99 7.21 2.91
CA GLN A 488 -3.23 6.04 2.07
C GLN A 488 -2.09 5.78 1.07
N SER A 489 -1.38 6.83 0.62
CA SER A 489 -0.17 6.67 -0.19
C SER A 489 0.97 6.02 0.61
N GLU A 490 1.11 6.37 1.89
CA GLU A 490 2.10 5.78 2.80
C GLU A 490 1.73 4.34 3.20
N LEU A 491 0.45 4.03 3.45
CA LEU A 491 -0.03 2.65 3.58
C LEU A 491 0.29 1.80 2.34
N GLY A 492 0.13 2.38 1.14
CA GLY A 492 0.52 1.75 -0.12
C GLY A 492 2.01 1.41 -0.19
N PHE A 493 2.89 2.27 0.35
CA PHE A 493 4.32 2.00 0.45
C PHE A 493 4.65 0.97 1.54
N LEU A 494 4.05 1.07 2.72
CA LEU A 494 4.29 0.19 3.86
C LEU A 494 3.81 -1.25 3.63
N SER A 495 2.82 -1.48 2.77
CA SER A 495 2.28 -2.82 2.46
C SER A 495 3.28 -3.78 1.80
N ASN A 496 4.41 -3.27 1.30
CA ASN A 496 5.46 -4.09 0.69
C ASN A 496 6.02 -5.17 1.65
N PRO A 497 6.32 -6.38 1.15
CA PRO A 497 6.88 -7.45 1.97
C PRO A 497 8.31 -7.12 2.42
N VAL A 498 8.68 -7.61 3.61
CA VAL A 498 10.05 -7.54 4.16
C VAL A 498 10.77 -8.87 3.95
N GLY A 499 10.05 -9.99 3.98
CA GLY A 499 10.59 -11.34 3.82
C GLY A 499 11.20 -11.64 2.43
N SER A 500 11.02 -10.74 1.46
CA SER A 500 11.72 -10.72 0.17
C SER A 500 13.17 -10.22 0.26
N HIS A 501 13.52 -9.47 1.32
CA HIS A 501 14.81 -8.80 1.47
C HIS A 501 15.85 -9.59 2.29
N VAL A 502 15.59 -10.88 2.54
CA VAL A 502 16.48 -11.80 3.28
C VAL A 502 17.91 -11.77 2.71
N GLN A 503 18.88 -11.54 3.60
CA GLN A 503 20.31 -11.50 3.26
C GLN A 503 21.06 -12.66 3.91
N THR A 504 22.09 -13.17 3.24
CA THR A 504 22.97 -14.20 3.80
C THR A 504 23.78 -13.67 4.98
N ALA A 505 23.40 -14.07 6.19
CA ALA A 505 23.99 -13.60 7.44
C ALA A 505 24.94 -14.63 8.09
N GLU A 506 25.61 -14.20 9.16
CA GLU A 506 26.45 -15.03 10.06
C GLU A 506 27.40 -15.99 9.31
N MET A 507 28.33 -15.42 8.55
CA MET A 507 29.33 -16.11 7.73
C MET A 507 28.79 -17.14 6.71
N GLY A 508 27.48 -17.13 6.42
CA GLY A 508 26.81 -18.06 5.53
C GLY A 508 25.99 -19.15 6.23
N ASN A 509 26.07 -19.26 7.55
CA ASN A 509 25.24 -20.18 8.33
C ASN A 509 23.77 -19.74 8.34
N GLN A 510 23.52 -18.43 8.50
CA GLN A 510 22.18 -17.85 8.51
C GLN A 510 21.79 -17.33 7.12
N ALA A 511 21.93 -18.21 6.11
CA ALA A 511 21.56 -17.94 4.72
C ALA A 511 20.05 -17.75 4.51
N LEU A 512 19.23 -18.29 5.42
CA LEU A 512 17.79 -18.02 5.52
C LEU A 512 17.49 -17.44 6.90
N ASN A 513 16.67 -16.40 6.93
CA ASN A 513 16.22 -15.71 8.13
C ASN A 513 14.82 -15.15 7.91
N SER A 514 14.07 -14.91 8.98
CA SER A 514 12.66 -14.52 8.88
C SER A 514 12.47 -13.01 8.69
N LEU A 515 13.39 -12.19 9.19
CA LEU A 515 13.25 -10.73 9.35
C LEU A 515 11.99 -10.32 10.14
N GLY A 516 11.46 -11.22 10.99
CA GLY A 516 10.17 -11.08 11.67
C GLY A 516 10.03 -9.79 12.47
N LEU A 517 11.04 -9.41 13.27
CA LEU A 517 11.03 -8.13 14.00
C LEU A 517 10.92 -6.92 13.05
N ILE A 518 11.63 -6.92 11.93
CA ILE A 518 11.63 -5.81 10.97
C ILE A 518 10.24 -5.67 10.32
N SER A 519 9.63 -6.80 9.94
CA SER A 519 8.27 -6.81 9.38
C SER A 519 7.21 -6.40 10.42
N SER A 520 7.36 -6.84 11.67
CA SER A 520 6.44 -6.49 12.77
C SER A 520 6.48 -4.98 13.05
N ARG A 521 7.69 -4.38 13.06
CA ARG A 521 7.88 -2.93 13.22
C ARG A 521 7.18 -2.10 12.14
N TYR A 522 7.32 -2.47 10.86
CA TYR A 522 6.60 -1.75 9.79
C TYR A 522 5.09 -2.03 9.76
N THR A 523 4.63 -3.10 10.43
CA THR A 523 3.20 -3.36 10.61
C THR A 523 2.61 -2.42 11.66
N LEU A 524 3.33 -2.14 12.75
CA LEU A 524 2.96 -1.07 13.68
C LEU A 524 2.93 0.31 13.00
N SER A 525 3.94 0.64 12.17
CA SER A 525 3.91 1.90 11.40
C SER A 525 2.71 1.99 10.46
N ALA A 526 2.31 0.89 9.82
CA ALA A 526 1.10 0.87 8.98
C ALA A 526 -0.18 1.02 9.82
N LEU A 527 -0.22 0.45 11.02
CA LEU A 527 -1.36 0.59 11.94
C LEU A 527 -1.50 2.02 12.49
N GLU A 528 -0.39 2.69 12.78
CA GLU A 528 -0.36 4.11 13.15
C GLU A 528 -0.98 4.98 12.03
N VAL A 529 -0.51 4.81 10.79
CA VAL A 529 -1.02 5.54 9.61
C VAL A 529 -2.51 5.22 9.35
N LEU A 530 -2.92 3.95 9.50
CA LEU A 530 -4.33 3.57 9.41
C LEU A 530 -5.18 4.20 10.51
N THR A 531 -4.69 4.26 11.74
CA THR A 531 -5.43 4.83 12.88
C THR A 531 -5.62 6.35 12.71
N GLN A 532 -4.63 7.05 12.17
CA GLN A 532 -4.77 8.47 11.78
C GLN A 532 -5.83 8.65 10.67
N LEU A 533 -5.88 7.73 9.69
CA LEU A 533 -6.87 7.75 8.60
C LEU A 533 -8.29 7.48 9.14
N SER A 534 -8.46 6.45 9.98
CA SER A 534 -9.72 6.12 10.66
C SER A 534 -10.21 7.27 11.55
N ALA A 535 -9.32 7.96 12.27
CA ALA A 535 -9.66 9.12 13.08
C ALA A 535 -10.13 10.31 12.22
N ALA A 536 -9.40 10.64 11.15
CA ALA A 536 -9.78 11.69 10.22
C ALA A 536 -11.12 11.40 9.53
N HIS A 537 -11.34 10.14 9.14
CA HIS A 537 -12.60 9.70 8.53
C HIS A 537 -13.77 9.79 9.51
N LEU A 538 -13.60 9.39 10.78
CA LEU A 538 -14.66 9.48 11.79
C LEU A 538 -15.11 10.93 12.04
N VAL A 539 -14.19 11.89 12.15
CA VAL A 539 -14.53 13.31 12.29
C VAL A 539 -15.30 13.82 11.05
N ALA A 540 -14.87 13.42 9.84
CA ALA A 540 -15.54 13.78 8.59
C ALA A 540 -16.96 13.17 8.47
N ILE A 541 -17.15 11.90 8.83
CA ILE A 541 -18.48 11.28 8.81
C ILE A 541 -19.41 11.98 9.81
N CYS A 542 -18.96 12.28 11.03
CA CYS A 542 -19.80 12.95 12.02
C CYS A 542 -20.28 14.34 11.53
N GLN A 543 -19.41 15.11 10.87
CA GLN A 543 -19.81 16.37 10.20
C GLN A 543 -20.84 16.11 9.08
N ALA A 544 -20.63 15.09 8.25
CA ALA A 544 -21.57 14.73 7.17
C ALA A 544 -22.95 14.32 7.72
N LEU A 545 -23.00 13.63 8.85
CA LEU A 545 -24.25 13.25 9.53
C LEU A 545 -24.97 14.46 10.16
N ASP A 546 -24.23 15.42 10.72
CA ASP A 546 -24.83 16.69 11.17
C ASP A 546 -25.47 17.45 10.01
N LEU A 547 -24.78 17.54 8.86
CA LEU A 547 -25.29 18.17 7.65
C LEU A 547 -26.52 17.45 7.08
N ARG A 548 -26.63 16.11 7.21
CA ARG A 548 -27.87 15.37 6.93
C ARG A 548 -28.99 15.75 7.90
N GLY A 549 -28.72 15.86 9.19
CA GLY A 549 -29.68 16.34 10.19
C GLY A 549 -30.24 17.73 9.87
N ILE A 550 -29.38 18.65 9.41
CA ILE A 550 -29.79 19.99 8.93
C ILE A 550 -30.62 19.88 7.64
N GLN A 551 -30.22 19.02 6.70
CA GLN A 551 -30.90 18.81 5.42
C GLN A 551 -32.31 18.24 5.59
N ASP A 552 -32.49 17.25 6.46
CA ASP A 552 -33.80 16.64 6.74
C ASP A 552 -34.72 17.61 7.50
N LEU A 553 -34.20 18.33 8.50
CA LEU A 553 -34.93 19.43 9.15
C LEU A 553 -35.40 20.48 8.12
N PHE A 554 -34.53 20.85 7.18
CA PHE A 554 -34.86 21.79 6.10
C PHE A 554 -36.01 21.26 5.22
N PHE A 555 -35.92 20.04 4.70
CA PHE A 555 -36.97 19.46 3.85
C PHE A 555 -38.30 19.27 4.60
N MET A 556 -38.27 18.76 5.84
CA MET A 556 -39.45 18.60 6.69
C MET A 556 -40.17 19.93 6.96
N ASN A 557 -39.43 21.02 7.18
CA ASN A 557 -40.00 22.35 7.43
C ASN A 557 -40.36 23.11 6.15
N LEU A 558 -39.79 22.74 4.98
CA LEU A 558 -40.04 23.39 3.70
C LEU A 558 -41.30 22.84 3.02
N ARG A 559 -41.48 21.51 3.00
CA ARG A 559 -42.53 20.83 2.24
C ARG A 559 -43.94 21.43 2.41
N PRO A 560 -44.49 21.58 3.64
CA PRO A 560 -45.82 22.17 3.81
C PRO A 560 -45.90 23.65 3.40
N LYS A 561 -44.78 24.40 3.47
CA LYS A 561 -44.73 25.81 3.02
C LYS A 561 -44.78 25.91 1.49
N PHE A 562 -44.09 24.99 0.81
CA PHE A 562 -44.08 24.84 -0.65
C PHE A 562 -45.46 24.43 -1.18
N GLU A 563 -46.05 23.37 -0.61
CA GLU A 563 -47.38 22.89 -0.96
C GLU A 563 -48.45 23.99 -0.73
N SER A 564 -48.38 24.70 0.40
CA SER A 564 -49.29 25.81 0.71
C SER A 564 -49.09 27.04 -0.19
N SER A 565 -47.87 27.45 -0.52
CA SER A 565 -47.63 28.64 -1.35
C SER A 565 -47.98 28.41 -2.82
N PHE A 566 -47.74 27.18 -3.31
CA PHE A 566 -48.18 26.74 -4.62
C PHE A 566 -49.71 26.77 -4.73
N ASN A 567 -50.42 26.17 -3.78
CA ASN A 567 -51.89 26.16 -3.77
C ASN A 567 -52.49 27.58 -3.68
N GLN A 568 -51.90 28.47 -2.86
CA GLN A 568 -52.36 29.86 -2.76
C GLN A 568 -52.13 30.68 -4.05
N SER A 569 -51.04 30.44 -4.77
CA SER A 569 -50.61 31.29 -5.89
C SER A 569 -51.07 30.76 -7.26
N LEU A 570 -51.00 29.44 -7.45
CA LEU A 570 -51.19 28.75 -8.73
C LEU A 570 -52.39 27.78 -8.73
N GLY A 571 -52.85 27.30 -7.57
CA GLY A 571 -53.95 26.31 -7.47
C GLY A 571 -55.22 26.71 -8.23
N LYS A 572 -55.62 27.99 -8.20
CA LYS A 572 -56.76 28.49 -8.98
C LYS A 572 -56.65 28.31 -10.50
N TYR A 573 -55.43 28.23 -11.06
CA TYR A 573 -55.20 28.01 -12.49
C TYR A 573 -55.09 26.52 -12.85
N THR A 574 -55.11 25.61 -11.85
CA THR A 574 -55.25 24.16 -12.10
C THR A 574 -56.73 23.76 -12.24
N GLN A 575 -57.66 24.61 -11.82
CA GLN A 575 -59.11 24.34 -11.76
C GLN A 575 -59.86 24.67 -13.06
N GLU A 576 -59.30 25.47 -13.97
CA GLU A 576 -60.02 26.00 -15.14
C GLU A 576 -60.17 25.01 -16.31
N ARG A 577 -59.70 23.76 -16.19
CA ARG A 577 -59.58 22.81 -17.33
C ARG A 577 -60.68 21.76 -17.48
N HIS A 578 -61.47 21.48 -16.44
CA HIS A 578 -62.62 20.56 -16.52
C HIS A 578 -63.82 21.12 -15.77
N GLY A 579 -65.02 20.92 -16.32
CA GLY A 579 -66.26 21.22 -15.62
C GLY A 579 -66.77 20.00 -14.84
N GLN A 580 -66.92 20.15 -13.52
CA GLN A 580 -67.65 19.26 -12.62
C GLN A 580 -67.06 17.84 -12.39
N CYS A 581 -65.94 17.70 -11.67
CA CYS A 581 -65.74 16.51 -10.81
C CYS A 581 -64.75 16.75 -9.63
N ASP A 582 -65.28 17.25 -8.50
CA ASP A 582 -64.50 17.68 -7.31
C ASP A 582 -63.46 16.64 -6.80
N SER A 583 -63.71 15.34 -6.97
CA SER A 583 -62.83 14.27 -6.48
C SER A 583 -61.63 13.96 -7.38
N MET A 584 -61.66 14.33 -8.67
CA MET A 584 -60.59 13.98 -9.61
C MET A 584 -59.55 15.11 -9.77
N GLU A 585 -60.01 16.36 -9.74
CA GLU A 585 -59.19 17.57 -9.85
C GLU A 585 -58.15 17.67 -8.71
N THR A 586 -58.54 17.26 -7.49
CA THR A 586 -57.65 17.21 -6.32
C THR A 586 -56.46 16.25 -6.50
N LYS A 587 -56.64 15.18 -7.30
CA LYS A 587 -55.61 14.16 -7.56
C LYS A 587 -54.56 14.68 -8.57
N GLU A 588 -54.98 15.31 -9.66
CA GLU A 588 -54.06 15.90 -10.65
C GLU A 588 -53.21 17.01 -10.03
N LEU A 589 -53.80 17.85 -9.18
CA LEU A 589 -53.08 18.86 -8.39
C LEU A 589 -52.02 18.22 -7.48
N SER A 590 -52.38 17.15 -6.77
CA SER A 590 -51.45 16.42 -5.89
C SER A 590 -50.30 15.77 -6.65
N GLU A 591 -50.57 15.17 -7.82
CA GLU A 591 -49.55 14.57 -8.69
C GLU A 591 -48.58 15.62 -9.25
N LEU A 592 -49.08 16.81 -9.61
CA LEU A 592 -48.23 17.93 -10.02
C LEU A 592 -47.35 18.43 -8.86
N GLN A 593 -47.89 18.55 -7.64
CA GLN A 593 -47.12 18.96 -6.47
C GLN A 593 -46.01 17.95 -6.12
N LEU A 594 -46.30 16.65 -6.21
CA LEU A 594 -45.30 15.59 -6.02
C LEU A 594 -44.18 15.64 -7.08
N LEU A 595 -44.53 15.80 -8.36
CA LEU A 595 -43.56 15.93 -9.46
C LEU A 595 -42.65 17.16 -9.29
N LEU A 596 -43.20 18.30 -8.87
CA LEU A 596 -42.43 19.51 -8.63
C LEU A 596 -41.56 19.41 -7.38
N TRP A 597 -42.02 18.72 -6.32
CA TRP A 597 -41.23 18.47 -5.11
C TRP A 597 -40.04 17.53 -5.38
N ASP A 598 -40.25 16.46 -6.15
CA ASP A 598 -39.19 15.57 -6.61
C ASP A 598 -38.15 16.33 -7.45
N LYS A 599 -38.59 17.05 -8.49
CA LYS A 599 -37.71 17.89 -9.33
C LYS A 599 -36.95 18.95 -8.51
N LEU A 600 -37.57 19.55 -7.50
CA LEU A 600 -36.94 20.49 -6.58
C LEU A 600 -35.83 19.80 -5.77
N THR A 601 -36.15 18.65 -5.17
CA THR A 601 -35.20 17.84 -4.37
C THR A 601 -33.99 17.41 -5.21
N ILE A 602 -34.21 16.96 -6.45
CA ILE A 602 -33.15 16.62 -7.42
C ILE A 602 -32.29 17.86 -7.74
N THR A 603 -32.90 19.01 -8.01
CA THR A 603 -32.17 20.25 -8.32
C THR A 603 -31.32 20.70 -7.14
N LEU A 604 -31.89 20.69 -5.92
CA LEU A 604 -31.19 21.09 -4.70
C LEU A 604 -30.00 20.19 -4.36
N ASN A 605 -30.13 18.87 -4.58
CA ASN A 605 -29.03 17.93 -4.40
C ASN A 605 -27.92 18.09 -5.47
N ARG A 606 -28.27 18.48 -6.70
CA ARG A 606 -27.30 18.75 -7.78
C ARG A 606 -26.61 20.12 -7.70
N THR A 607 -27.05 20.99 -6.78
CA THR A 607 -26.57 22.38 -6.64
C THR A 607 -26.01 22.67 -5.24
N SER A 608 -25.59 21.65 -4.48
CA SER A 608 -24.96 21.81 -3.15
C SER A 608 -23.61 22.54 -3.17
N ASN A 609 -23.06 22.79 -4.35
CA ASN A 609 -21.86 23.57 -4.63
C ASN A 609 -22.13 25.06 -4.94
N MET A 610 -23.38 25.52 -4.83
CA MET A 610 -23.76 26.92 -5.02
C MET A 610 -24.17 27.57 -3.70
N ASP A 611 -23.79 28.83 -3.53
CA ASP A 611 -24.19 29.65 -2.38
C ASP A 611 -25.72 29.78 -2.26
N SER A 612 -26.24 29.72 -1.03
CA SER A 612 -27.63 29.49 -0.67
C SER A 612 -28.63 30.37 -1.42
N ILE A 613 -28.37 31.68 -1.51
CA ILE A 613 -29.28 32.62 -2.19
C ILE A 613 -29.39 32.25 -3.67
N THR A 614 -28.25 32.15 -4.37
CA THR A 614 -28.15 31.80 -5.78
C THR A 614 -28.71 30.40 -6.07
N ARG A 615 -28.43 29.44 -5.17
CA ARG A 615 -28.91 28.06 -5.19
C ARG A 615 -30.44 27.98 -5.11
N PHE A 616 -31.04 28.68 -4.15
CA PHE A 616 -32.48 28.66 -3.93
C PHE A 616 -33.25 29.46 -4.99
N GLU A 617 -32.68 30.55 -5.51
CA GLU A 617 -33.25 31.23 -6.69
C GLU A 617 -33.22 30.34 -7.93
N HIS A 618 -32.08 29.71 -8.23
CA HIS A 618 -31.96 28.77 -9.36
C HIS A 618 -32.91 27.58 -9.22
N ALA A 619 -33.00 26.98 -8.02
CA ALA A 619 -33.87 25.84 -7.75
C ALA A 619 -35.36 26.18 -7.88
N ALA A 620 -35.79 27.37 -7.47
CA ALA A 620 -37.16 27.83 -7.70
C ALA A 620 -37.44 28.08 -9.20
N GLN A 621 -36.48 28.66 -9.93
CA GLN A 621 -36.59 28.92 -11.37
C GLN A 621 -36.68 27.63 -12.20
N SER A 622 -35.96 26.56 -11.83
CA SER A 622 -35.94 25.29 -12.57
C SER A 622 -37.32 24.60 -12.66
N LEU A 623 -38.24 24.94 -11.75
CA LEU A 623 -39.60 24.41 -11.71
C LEU A 623 -40.52 25.05 -12.76
N GLN A 624 -40.25 26.27 -13.22
CA GLN A 624 -41.16 27.04 -14.09
C GLN A 624 -41.53 26.29 -15.37
N ALA A 625 -40.57 25.64 -16.03
CA ALA A 625 -40.82 24.84 -17.23
C ALA A 625 -41.84 23.72 -16.98
N ALA A 626 -41.68 22.95 -15.90
CA ALA A 626 -42.57 21.83 -15.58
C ALA A 626 -44.00 22.28 -15.17
N ILE A 627 -44.16 23.54 -14.75
CA ILE A 627 -45.47 24.15 -14.51
C ILE A 627 -46.10 24.58 -15.84
N LEU A 628 -45.32 25.17 -16.75
CA LEU A 628 -45.77 25.60 -18.08
C LEU A 628 -46.09 24.42 -19.03
N ASP A 629 -45.46 23.26 -18.83
CA ASP A 629 -45.78 22.01 -19.51
C ASP A 629 -47.16 21.43 -19.11
N LYS A 630 -47.78 21.97 -18.05
CA LYS A 630 -49.00 21.41 -17.43
C LYS A 630 -50.16 22.41 -17.35
N LEU A 631 -49.89 23.68 -17.10
CA LEU A 631 -50.88 24.75 -16.95
C LEU A 631 -50.87 25.71 -18.13
N GLU A 632 -52.04 26.21 -18.56
CA GLU A 632 -52.13 27.07 -19.74
C GLU A 632 -51.61 28.50 -19.47
N PRO A 633 -50.75 29.06 -20.35
CA PRO A 633 -50.12 30.35 -20.12
C PRO A 633 -51.05 31.53 -20.40
N SER A 634 -51.68 32.06 -19.35
CA SER A 634 -52.31 33.39 -19.36
C SER A 634 -51.39 34.46 -18.74
N LEU A 635 -51.59 35.74 -19.07
CA LEU A 635 -50.79 36.84 -18.50
C LEU A 635 -50.87 36.86 -16.95
N ASN A 636 -52.05 36.55 -16.40
CA ASN A 636 -52.29 36.47 -14.95
C ASN A 636 -51.63 35.24 -14.31
N MET A 637 -51.54 34.12 -15.04
CA MET A 637 -50.82 32.92 -14.59
C MET A 637 -49.30 33.15 -14.62
N LEU A 638 -48.77 33.71 -15.70
CA LEU A 638 -47.34 34.02 -15.83
C LEU A 638 -46.84 35.01 -14.75
N GLN A 639 -47.65 36.03 -14.42
CA GLN A 639 -47.32 36.93 -13.31
C GLN A 639 -47.37 36.22 -11.95
N ALA A 640 -48.39 35.38 -11.70
CA ALA A 640 -48.49 34.59 -10.48
C ALA A 640 -47.35 33.56 -10.33
N LEU A 641 -46.92 32.92 -11.42
CA LEU A 641 -45.76 32.01 -11.46
C LEU A 641 -44.47 32.75 -11.13
N LYS A 642 -44.27 33.95 -11.70
CA LYS A 642 -43.11 34.82 -11.43
C LYS A 642 -43.03 35.25 -9.96
N ASP A 643 -44.16 35.62 -9.36
CA ASP A 643 -44.19 36.02 -7.95
C ASP A 643 -44.13 34.82 -7.00
N TRP A 644 -44.78 33.70 -7.32
CA TRP A 644 -44.62 32.44 -6.59
C TRP A 644 -43.17 31.95 -6.58
N THR A 645 -42.44 32.08 -7.70
CA THR A 645 -41.01 31.71 -7.77
C THR A 645 -40.18 32.47 -6.73
N LYS A 646 -40.43 33.77 -6.55
CA LYS A 646 -39.77 34.59 -5.52
C LYS A 646 -40.16 34.15 -4.11
N VAL A 647 -41.45 33.88 -3.89
CA VAL A 647 -41.96 33.38 -2.59
C VAL A 647 -41.32 32.03 -2.25
N CYS A 648 -41.23 31.11 -3.22
CA CYS A 648 -40.61 29.81 -3.06
C CYS A 648 -39.10 29.92 -2.74
N SER A 649 -38.35 30.75 -3.48
CA SER A 649 -36.93 31.01 -3.19
C SER A 649 -36.75 31.57 -1.77
N LYS A 650 -37.51 32.61 -1.40
CA LYS A 650 -37.45 33.17 -0.06
C LYS A 650 -37.85 32.17 1.02
N GLN A 651 -38.89 31.36 0.80
CA GLN A 651 -39.28 30.30 1.73
C GLN A 651 -38.17 29.26 1.93
N MET A 652 -37.36 28.96 0.91
CA MET A 652 -36.18 28.11 1.06
C MET A 652 -35.09 28.80 1.89
N ILE A 653 -34.70 30.03 1.57
CA ILE A 653 -33.71 30.81 2.34
C ILE A 653 -34.12 30.91 3.83
N ASP A 654 -35.34 31.36 4.10
CA ASP A 654 -35.86 31.51 5.46
C ASP A 654 -35.90 30.16 6.21
N THR A 655 -36.22 29.05 5.51
CA THR A 655 -36.29 27.73 6.14
C THR A 655 -34.91 27.11 6.37
N HIS A 656 -33.95 27.32 5.48
CA HIS A 656 -32.57 26.85 5.64
C HIS A 656 -31.90 27.53 6.84
N ASN A 657 -32.03 28.85 6.95
CA ASN A 657 -31.51 29.63 8.08
C ASN A 657 -32.15 29.23 9.43
N ILE A 658 -33.43 28.84 9.43
CA ILE A 658 -34.10 28.29 10.61
C ILE A 658 -33.60 26.87 10.93
N ALA A 659 -33.34 26.03 9.91
CA ALA A 659 -32.85 24.67 10.11
C ALA A 659 -31.43 24.65 10.69
N LYS A 660 -30.48 25.44 10.14
CA LYS A 660 -29.12 25.58 10.70
C LYS A 660 -29.16 26.05 12.15
N ARG A 661 -29.88 27.15 12.43
CA ARG A 661 -29.98 27.69 13.81
C ARG A 661 -30.56 26.69 14.80
N LYS A 662 -31.68 26.02 14.45
CA LYS A 662 -32.28 24.98 15.31
C LYS A 662 -31.35 23.80 15.58
N TYR A 663 -30.44 23.50 14.64
CA TYR A 663 -29.44 22.46 14.82
C TYR A 663 -28.35 22.88 15.82
N SER A 664 -27.83 24.12 15.69
CA SER A 664 -26.89 24.70 16.66
C SER A 664 -27.50 24.83 18.06
N GLU A 665 -28.79 25.15 18.16
CA GLU A 665 -29.56 25.20 19.42
C GLU A 665 -29.84 23.81 20.04
N SER A 666 -29.67 22.71 19.28
CA SER A 666 -30.06 21.36 19.69
C SER A 666 -29.15 20.29 19.03
N ILE A 667 -27.86 20.36 19.31
CA ILE A 667 -26.84 19.41 18.82
C ILE A 667 -27.27 17.96 19.08
N GLY A 668 -27.03 17.09 18.09
CA GLY A 668 -27.36 15.67 18.19
C GLY A 668 -28.72 15.28 17.61
N VAL A 669 -29.41 16.15 16.87
CA VAL A 669 -30.62 15.78 16.10
C VAL A 669 -30.33 14.67 15.08
N ALA A 670 -29.13 14.62 14.49
CA ALA A 670 -28.75 13.57 13.53
C ALA A 670 -28.92 12.15 14.11
N LYS A 671 -28.67 11.93 15.41
CA LYS A 671 -28.73 10.61 16.06
C LYS A 671 -30.08 9.90 15.88
N PHE A 672 -31.18 10.67 15.80
CA PHE A 672 -32.53 10.13 15.64
C PHE A 672 -32.80 9.57 14.23
N PHE A 673 -31.85 9.70 13.30
CA PHE A 673 -31.89 9.14 11.95
C PHE A 673 -30.86 8.02 11.74
N LEU A 674 -30.02 7.72 12.74
CA LEU A 674 -28.93 6.74 12.61
C LEU A 674 -29.34 5.32 13.03
N GLY A 675 -28.67 4.33 12.45
CA GLY A 675 -28.67 2.94 12.89
C GLY A 675 -27.90 2.74 14.19
N LYS A 676 -28.16 1.62 14.88
CA LYS A 676 -27.75 1.37 16.27
C LYS A 676 -26.27 1.56 16.57
N ALA A 677 -25.37 1.30 15.62
CA ALA A 677 -23.94 1.47 15.82
C ALA A 677 -23.48 2.91 15.50
N GLY A 678 -24.02 3.49 14.43
CA GLY A 678 -23.76 4.89 14.06
C GLY A 678 -24.23 5.85 15.15
N GLU A 679 -25.41 5.64 15.71
CA GLU A 679 -25.95 6.38 16.85
C GLU A 679 -24.95 6.43 18.03
N ARG A 680 -24.46 5.27 18.48
CA ARG A 680 -23.55 5.16 19.62
C ARG A 680 -22.21 5.84 19.37
N MET A 681 -21.61 5.63 18.20
CA MET A 681 -20.30 6.17 17.84
C MET A 681 -20.36 7.69 17.61
N TYR A 682 -21.41 8.18 16.92
CA TYR A 682 -21.68 9.61 16.78
C TYR A 682 -21.92 10.28 18.15
N CYS A 683 -22.70 9.65 19.03
CA CYS A 683 -22.93 10.16 20.39
C CYS A 683 -21.64 10.19 21.23
N TYR A 684 -20.76 9.21 21.10
CA TYR A 684 -19.45 9.22 21.76
C TYR A 684 -18.61 10.43 21.30
N VAL A 685 -18.46 10.61 19.98
CA VAL A 685 -17.69 11.73 19.41
C VAL A 685 -18.26 13.09 19.82
N ARG A 686 -19.58 13.27 19.79
CA ARG A 686 -20.26 14.56 20.04
C ARG A 686 -20.48 14.87 21.52
N ASN A 687 -20.80 13.87 22.35
CA ASN A 687 -21.27 14.06 23.72
C ASN A 687 -20.26 13.62 24.80
N GLU A 688 -19.39 12.65 24.52
CA GLU A 688 -18.39 12.14 25.48
C GLU A 688 -16.99 12.70 25.19
N LEU A 689 -16.60 12.81 23.91
CA LEU A 689 -15.36 13.48 23.49
C LEU A 689 -15.53 14.99 23.22
N HIS A 690 -16.76 15.49 23.30
CA HIS A 690 -17.12 16.90 23.10
C HIS A 690 -16.63 17.53 21.78
N ILE A 691 -16.38 16.72 20.74
CA ILE A 691 -15.98 17.22 19.43
C ILE A 691 -17.22 17.81 18.74
N PRO A 692 -17.26 19.11 18.43
CA PRO A 692 -18.49 19.78 18.01
C PRO A 692 -18.79 19.56 16.51
N PHE A 693 -19.99 20.00 16.12
CA PHE A 693 -20.26 20.38 14.72
C PHE A 693 -19.43 21.64 14.39
N VAL A 694 -18.83 21.69 13.20
CA VAL A 694 -17.88 22.74 12.84
C VAL A 694 -18.46 23.67 11.78
N ASP A 695 -18.47 24.96 12.06
CA ASP A 695 -18.76 26.04 11.11
C ASP A 695 -17.77 27.21 11.25
N GLU A 696 -17.85 28.17 10.33
CA GLU A 696 -16.95 29.33 10.25
C GLU A 696 -17.08 30.29 11.44
N GLU A 697 -18.21 30.24 12.18
CA GLU A 697 -18.41 30.99 13.42
C GLU A 697 -17.70 30.28 14.58
N TYR A 698 -17.84 28.95 14.68
CA TYR A 698 -17.10 28.14 15.64
C TYR A 698 -15.59 28.32 15.49
N LEU A 699 -15.02 28.14 14.29
CA LEU A 699 -13.57 28.20 14.08
C LEU A 699 -12.97 29.58 14.40
N LYS A 700 -13.74 30.66 14.24
CA LYS A 700 -13.33 32.02 14.64
C LYS A 700 -13.48 32.24 16.14
N SER A 701 -14.49 31.65 16.78
CA SER A 701 -14.62 31.64 18.24
C SER A 701 -13.50 30.85 18.94
N SER A 702 -12.94 29.85 18.25
CA SER A 702 -11.77 29.07 18.67
C SER A 702 -10.48 29.47 17.95
N GLU A 703 -10.38 30.70 17.44
CA GLU A 703 -9.13 31.22 16.85
C GLU A 703 -8.11 31.57 17.95
N TRP A 704 -6.81 31.59 17.62
CA TRP A 704 -5.76 31.79 18.61
C TRP A 704 -5.72 33.25 19.10
N SER A 705 -5.80 33.42 20.42
CA SER A 705 -5.65 34.71 21.10
C SER A 705 -4.51 34.66 22.13
N PRO A 706 -3.68 35.71 22.27
CA PRO A 706 -2.70 35.83 23.35
C PRO A 706 -3.31 35.76 24.75
N ASP A 707 -4.57 36.19 24.91
CA ASP A 707 -5.27 36.23 26.20
C ASP A 707 -5.88 34.86 26.58
N THR A 708 -6.11 33.98 25.60
CA THR A 708 -6.71 32.64 25.81
C THR A 708 -6.01 31.57 24.94
N PRO A 709 -4.69 31.34 25.04
CA PRO A 709 -3.97 30.45 24.15
C PRO A 709 -4.49 29.00 24.16
N ASN A 710 -5.09 28.57 25.27
CA ASN A 710 -5.67 27.23 25.44
C ASN A 710 -7.09 27.08 24.84
N SER A 711 -7.70 28.14 24.28
CA SER A 711 -9.00 28.05 23.60
C SER A 711 -8.89 27.73 22.11
N TYR A 712 -7.67 27.65 21.55
CA TYR A 712 -7.49 27.36 20.14
C TYR A 712 -7.89 25.92 19.80
N GLN A 713 -8.82 25.75 18.85
CA GLN A 713 -9.16 24.45 18.29
C GLN A 713 -9.13 24.48 16.76
N SER A 714 -8.75 23.35 16.19
CA SER A 714 -8.70 23.11 14.75
C SER A 714 -9.24 21.73 14.42
N ILE A 715 -9.59 21.49 13.16
CA ILE A 715 -9.93 20.15 12.67
C ILE A 715 -8.78 19.16 12.97
N GLY A 716 -7.52 19.63 12.94
CA GLY A 716 -6.36 18.83 13.34
C GLY A 716 -6.41 18.36 14.79
N SER A 717 -6.69 19.25 15.75
CA SER A 717 -6.79 18.87 17.18
C SER A 717 -7.99 17.97 17.46
N MET A 718 -9.10 18.12 16.71
CA MET A 718 -10.25 17.20 16.79
C MET A 718 -9.88 15.78 16.30
N VAL A 719 -9.14 15.68 15.20
CA VAL A 719 -8.61 14.39 14.70
C VAL A 719 -7.59 13.80 15.67
N THR A 720 -6.73 14.60 16.28
CA THR A 720 -5.80 14.15 17.34
C THR A 720 -6.56 13.59 18.55
N ALA A 721 -7.61 14.26 19.04
CA ALA A 721 -8.41 13.76 20.15
C ALA A 721 -9.04 12.39 19.85
N VAL A 722 -9.63 12.21 18.66
CA VAL A 722 -10.14 10.90 18.21
C VAL A 722 -9.02 9.86 18.11
N TYR A 723 -7.89 10.22 17.51
CA TYR A 723 -6.72 9.35 17.36
C TYR A 723 -6.22 8.86 18.73
N GLU A 724 -6.02 9.74 19.71
CA GLU A 724 -5.62 9.38 21.07
C GLU A 724 -6.59 8.38 21.74
N ARG A 725 -7.91 8.52 21.50
CA ARG A 725 -8.89 7.56 22.04
C ARG A 725 -8.90 6.21 21.32
N MET A 726 -8.44 6.14 20.07
CA MET A 726 -8.10 4.86 19.45
C MET A 726 -6.80 4.30 20.05
N ARG A 727 -5.79 5.15 20.24
CA ARG A 727 -4.47 4.76 20.74
C ARG A 727 -4.44 4.28 22.19
N SER A 728 -5.36 4.76 23.03
CA SER A 728 -5.60 4.30 24.41
C SER A 728 -6.57 3.12 24.52
N GLY A 729 -7.20 2.70 23.41
CA GLY A 729 -8.23 1.67 23.38
C GLY A 729 -9.62 2.10 23.88
N GLU A 730 -9.77 3.31 24.42
CA GLU A 730 -11.04 3.84 24.95
C GLU A 730 -12.17 3.77 23.90
N LEU A 731 -11.90 4.19 22.66
CA LEU A 731 -12.85 4.15 21.54
C LEU A 731 -13.22 2.72 21.12
N TYR A 732 -12.33 1.74 21.32
CA TYR A 732 -12.63 0.34 20.97
C TYR A 732 -13.69 -0.27 21.89
N SER A 733 -13.80 0.17 23.16
CA SER A 733 -14.90 -0.26 24.05
C SER A 733 -16.29 0.06 23.46
N VAL A 734 -16.44 1.26 22.88
CA VAL A 734 -17.65 1.77 22.23
C VAL A 734 -18.03 0.93 21.00
N ALA A 735 -17.03 0.44 20.25
CA ALA A 735 -17.24 -0.47 19.12
C ALA A 735 -17.66 -1.88 19.56
N ILE A 736 -17.16 -2.36 20.69
CA ILE A 736 -17.45 -3.70 21.24
C ILE A 736 -18.88 -3.79 21.80
N GLU A 737 -19.39 -2.76 22.47
CA GLU A 737 -20.79 -2.70 22.98
C GLU A 737 -21.81 -3.16 21.93
N ARG A 738 -21.68 -2.58 20.73
CA ARG A 738 -22.66 -2.71 19.64
C ARG A 738 -22.54 -4.06 18.94
N THR A 739 -21.32 -4.61 18.89
CA THR A 739 -21.02 -5.94 18.35
C THR A 739 -21.63 -7.05 19.23
N THR A 740 -21.52 -6.91 20.55
CA THR A 740 -22.16 -7.81 21.53
C THR A 740 -23.69 -7.76 21.41
N SER A 741 -24.25 -6.56 21.28
CA SER A 741 -25.69 -6.34 21.14
C SER A 741 -26.27 -6.94 19.86
N ALA A 742 -25.55 -6.84 18.73
CA ALA A 742 -25.98 -7.39 17.45
C ALA A 742 -26.09 -8.93 17.48
N ASN A 743 -25.14 -9.62 18.12
CA ASN A 743 -25.16 -11.09 18.20
C ASN A 743 -26.32 -11.63 19.05
N ASN A 744 -26.69 -10.94 20.13
CA ASN A 744 -27.80 -11.36 20.99
C ASN A 744 -29.17 -11.18 20.34
N LEU A 745 -29.37 -10.14 19.53
CA LEU A 745 -30.64 -9.90 18.81
C LEU A 745 -30.96 -10.99 17.77
N ILE A 746 -29.94 -11.50 17.09
CA ILE A 746 -30.10 -12.45 15.96
C ILE A 746 -30.37 -13.88 16.47
N LEU A 747 -29.90 -14.25 17.66
CA LEU A 747 -30.24 -15.52 18.31
C LEU A 747 -31.73 -15.66 18.68
N TYR A 748 -32.47 -14.55 18.73
CA TYR A 748 -33.92 -14.55 18.91
C TYR A 748 -34.68 -14.64 17.57
N SER A 749 -34.23 -13.97 16.50
CA SER A 749 -34.93 -14.02 15.21
C SER A 749 -34.88 -15.40 14.55
N PHE A 750 -33.71 -16.06 14.52
CA PHE A 750 -33.56 -17.41 13.97
C PHE A 750 -34.32 -18.50 14.74
N LYS A 751 -34.94 -18.19 15.89
CA LYS A 751 -35.84 -19.11 16.61
C LYS A 751 -37.33 -18.94 16.24
N GLN A 752 -37.71 -17.91 15.47
CA GLN A 752 -39.10 -17.68 15.07
C GLN A 752 -39.41 -18.17 13.64
N ASP A 753 -38.43 -18.25 12.75
CA ASP A 753 -38.59 -18.73 11.36
C ASP A 753 -38.71 -20.28 11.23
N SER A 754 -39.51 -20.90 12.09
CA SER A 754 -39.87 -22.34 11.99
C SER A 754 -41.38 -22.62 12.00
N THR A 755 -42.23 -21.58 12.14
CA THR A 755 -43.70 -21.74 12.12
C THR A 755 -44.38 -20.65 11.27
N LEU A 756 -44.40 -20.85 9.94
CA LEU A 756 -45.13 -19.96 9.02
C LEU A 756 -46.07 -20.70 8.02
N GLU A 757 -46.59 -21.87 8.40
CA GLU A 757 -47.75 -22.48 7.70
C GLU A 757 -49.10 -21.92 8.20
N HIS A 758 -49.23 -20.59 8.25
CA HIS A 758 -50.51 -19.87 8.15
C HIS A 758 -50.31 -18.35 8.16
N LEU A 759 -50.64 -17.66 7.05
CA LEU A 759 -51.46 -16.43 7.00
C LEU A 759 -51.45 -15.77 5.61
N VAL A 760 -52.14 -16.38 4.64
CA VAL A 760 -52.63 -15.64 3.47
C VAL A 760 -54.03 -15.10 3.79
N ARG A 761 -54.10 -13.89 4.40
CA ARG A 761 -55.22 -12.91 4.34
C ARG A 761 -55.12 -11.83 5.42
N ILE A 762 -55.48 -10.59 5.04
CA ILE A 762 -55.73 -9.42 5.91
C ILE A 762 -54.44 -8.90 6.59
N GLY A 763 -54.20 -7.61 6.76
CA GLY A 763 -54.95 -6.41 6.36
C GLY A 763 -54.66 -5.26 7.33
N MET A 764 -54.58 -4.03 6.82
CA MET A 764 -54.12 -2.84 7.55
C MET A 764 -54.77 -2.62 8.93
N ASN A 765 -53.97 -2.32 9.96
CA ASN A 765 -54.05 -1.06 10.72
C ASN A 765 -52.94 -0.92 11.81
N MET A 766 -52.87 0.28 12.39
CA MET A 766 -51.98 0.70 13.48
C MET A 766 -52.37 0.05 14.83
N ASP A 767 -51.41 -0.13 15.76
CA ASP A 767 -51.20 0.79 16.90
C ASP A 767 -50.09 0.32 17.87
N ILE A 768 -49.63 1.21 18.75
CA ILE A 768 -48.61 0.96 19.78
C ILE A 768 -49.25 0.97 21.18
N PRO A 769 -49.02 -0.05 22.02
CA PRO A 769 -48.82 0.24 23.46
C PRO A 769 -47.81 -0.67 24.21
N SER A 770 -46.96 -0.01 25.00
CA SER A 770 -46.46 -0.37 26.35
C SER A 770 -46.22 -1.84 26.79
N ALA A 771 -44.93 -2.16 26.98
CA ALA A 771 -44.26 -2.41 28.29
C ALA A 771 -44.62 -3.60 29.23
N SER A 772 -43.64 -3.87 30.11
CA SER A 772 -43.63 -4.65 31.37
C SER A 772 -43.66 -6.19 31.34
N ASP A 773 -42.74 -6.74 32.14
CA ASP A 773 -42.77 -8.00 32.92
C ASP A 773 -42.95 -9.37 32.20
N SER A 774 -42.42 -10.50 32.68
CA SER A 774 -41.25 -10.78 33.53
C SER A 774 -40.99 -12.29 33.58
N ILE A 775 -39.73 -12.72 33.42
CA ILE A 775 -39.03 -13.68 34.30
C ILE A 775 -39.49 -15.18 34.39
N GLU A 776 -38.47 -16.03 34.62
CA GLU A 776 -38.48 -17.40 35.20
C GLU A 776 -38.67 -18.70 34.35
N ASN A 777 -37.61 -19.51 34.43
CA ASN A 777 -37.57 -20.94 34.82
C ASN A 777 -37.89 -22.12 33.85
N ALA A 778 -36.78 -22.67 33.31
CA ALA A 778 -36.11 -23.90 33.83
C ALA A 778 -36.53 -25.33 33.38
N VAL A 779 -35.48 -26.15 33.10
CA VAL A 779 -35.29 -27.56 33.59
C VAL A 779 -36.20 -28.64 32.92
N GLU A 780 -35.77 -29.85 32.50
CA GLU A 780 -34.72 -30.77 32.99
C GLU A 780 -34.32 -31.92 32.00
N MET A 781 -33.21 -32.62 32.33
CA MET A 781 -32.90 -34.07 32.16
C MET A 781 -32.90 -34.83 30.80
N GLY A 782 -31.87 -35.69 30.65
CA GLY A 782 -32.00 -37.05 30.07
C GLY A 782 -31.16 -37.37 28.81
N SER A 783 -30.45 -38.51 28.69
CA SER A 783 -29.36 -39.11 29.52
C SER A 783 -28.95 -40.49 28.94
N LYS A 784 -27.65 -40.86 28.98
CA LYS A 784 -27.09 -42.25 28.88
C LYS A 784 -27.24 -43.00 27.53
N SER A 785 -26.47 -44.07 27.21
CA SER A 785 -25.17 -44.62 27.69
C SER A 785 -24.61 -45.68 26.69
N GLU A 786 -23.47 -46.32 27.03
CA GLU A 786 -22.85 -47.54 26.43
C GLU A 786 -22.20 -47.42 25.03
N GLU A 787 -21.21 -48.20 24.59
CA GLU A 787 -20.03 -48.99 25.06
C GLU A 787 -19.60 -49.85 23.83
N ILE A 788 -18.37 -49.79 23.30
CA ILE A 788 -17.19 -50.68 23.56
C ILE A 788 -17.47 -52.18 23.20
N PRO A 789 -16.66 -52.93 22.37
CA PRO A 789 -15.17 -52.99 22.37
C PRO A 789 -14.35 -53.33 21.06
N LYS A 790 -13.05 -52.93 21.07
CA LYS A 790 -11.75 -53.61 20.70
C LYS A 790 -11.53 -54.58 19.49
N ALA A 791 -10.24 -54.62 19.08
CA ALA A 791 -9.43 -55.73 18.47
C ALA A 791 -9.45 -55.92 16.92
N SER A 792 -8.40 -56.38 16.21
CA SER A 792 -6.95 -56.58 16.52
C SER A 792 -6.06 -56.91 15.27
N GLU A 793 -4.77 -56.58 15.33
CA GLU A 793 -3.57 -57.31 14.84
C GLU A 793 -3.21 -57.57 13.33
N THR A 794 -1.92 -57.25 13.02
CA THR A 794 -0.93 -57.96 12.14
C THR A 794 -0.99 -57.95 10.59
N GLY A 795 0.20 -58.04 9.96
CA GLY A 795 0.42 -58.39 8.54
C GLY A 795 1.71 -57.77 7.94
N ASN A 796 2.62 -58.56 7.34
CA ASN A 796 3.98 -58.14 6.95
C ASN A 796 4.42 -58.64 5.54
N ASP A 797 5.50 -58.04 5.02
CA ASP A 797 6.51 -58.53 4.04
C ASP A 797 6.29 -58.63 2.50
N GLU A 798 7.06 -57.77 1.81
CA GLU A 798 8.03 -57.97 0.72
C GLU A 798 7.92 -59.05 -0.40
N THR A 799 8.27 -58.63 -1.64
CA THR A 799 9.39 -59.11 -2.52
C THR A 799 9.02 -59.05 -4.02
N SER A 800 9.92 -59.25 -5.01
CA SER A 800 11.21 -58.59 -5.37
C SER A 800 11.71 -59.20 -6.71
N ASN A 801 12.48 -58.49 -7.56
CA ASN A 801 13.27 -59.00 -8.72
C ASN A 801 13.97 -57.80 -9.43
N THR A 802 15.23 -57.79 -9.95
CA THR A 802 16.39 -58.73 -9.91
C THR A 802 17.71 -57.96 -10.26
N TRP A 803 18.90 -58.56 -10.06
CA TRP A 803 20.27 -58.00 -10.35
C TRP A 803 21.02 -58.86 -11.43
N VAL A 804 22.31 -58.78 -11.84
CA VAL A 804 23.62 -58.19 -11.38
C VAL A 804 24.52 -57.93 -12.64
N SER A 805 25.80 -57.54 -12.55
CA SER A 805 26.34 -56.15 -12.53
C SER A 805 27.89 -56.14 -12.34
N TRP A 806 28.70 -55.66 -13.32
CA TRP A 806 30.20 -55.50 -13.30
C TRP A 806 30.62 -54.46 -14.39
N THR A 807 31.70 -53.65 -14.43
CA THR A 807 33.01 -53.46 -13.72
C THR A 807 34.19 -54.38 -14.17
N PRO A 808 35.51 -54.02 -14.05
CA PRO A 808 36.14 -52.74 -13.64
C PRO A 808 37.40 -52.23 -14.45
N GLY A 809 37.78 -50.95 -14.23
CA GLY A 809 39.15 -50.40 -14.43
C GLY A 809 39.33 -49.41 -15.60
N SER A 810 39.94 -48.21 -15.47
CA SER A 810 40.69 -47.57 -14.35
C SER A 810 40.55 -46.02 -14.40
N GLY A 811 40.85 -45.27 -13.31
CA GLY A 811 40.94 -43.78 -13.36
C GLY A 811 40.43 -42.94 -12.18
N SER A 812 41.07 -43.01 -11.00
CA SER A 812 41.17 -41.95 -9.96
C SER A 812 39.97 -41.05 -9.54
N VAL A 813 39.27 -41.47 -8.47
CA VAL A 813 39.16 -40.76 -7.15
C VAL A 813 38.56 -39.32 -7.03
N LYS A 814 37.40 -39.25 -6.34
CA LYS A 814 36.86 -38.24 -5.37
C LYS A 814 36.89 -36.73 -5.66
N GLY A 815 35.72 -36.08 -5.52
CA GLY A 815 35.58 -34.65 -5.19
C GLY A 815 34.11 -34.21 -4.99
N PRO A 816 33.76 -33.37 -4.00
CA PRO A 816 32.36 -32.99 -3.71
C PRO A 816 31.85 -31.76 -4.50
N VAL A 817 30.55 -31.53 -4.41
CA VAL A 817 29.84 -30.36 -4.97
C VAL A 817 30.43 -29.06 -4.45
N LYS A 818 30.64 -28.07 -5.33
CA LYS A 818 31.21 -26.76 -4.99
C LYS A 818 30.12 -25.74 -4.67
N THR A 819 30.14 -25.21 -3.44
CA THR A 819 29.65 -23.85 -3.16
C THR A 819 30.75 -22.83 -3.46
N PHE A 820 30.38 -21.62 -3.88
CA PHE A 820 31.31 -20.52 -4.14
C PHE A 820 31.25 -19.47 -3.04
N HIS A 821 32.41 -19.04 -2.53
CA HIS A 821 32.52 -18.00 -1.50
C HIS A 821 33.56 -16.93 -1.86
N ARG A 822 33.26 -15.67 -1.53
CA ARG A 822 34.04 -14.46 -1.92
C ARG A 822 35.26 -14.24 -1.00
N LYS A 823 36.27 -13.52 -1.51
CA LYS A 823 37.48 -13.10 -0.77
C LYS A 823 37.49 -11.58 -0.59
N THR A 824 38.16 -11.09 0.45
CA THR A 824 38.22 -9.67 0.83
C THR A 824 39.05 -8.84 -0.17
N LYS A 825 38.50 -7.73 -0.69
CA LYS A 825 39.23 -6.76 -1.53
C LYS A 825 40.04 -5.72 -0.74
N THR A 826 39.65 -5.41 0.50
CA THR A 826 40.14 -4.26 1.28
C THR A 826 41.18 -4.64 2.32
N GLY A 827 42.37 -4.04 2.26
CA GLY A 827 43.48 -4.27 3.19
C GLY A 827 44.85 -4.26 2.50
N CYS A 828 45.95 -4.32 3.26
CA CYS A 828 47.30 -4.15 2.72
C CYS A 828 47.65 -5.20 1.64
N ILE A 829 48.46 -4.80 0.65
CA ILE A 829 48.85 -5.59 -0.53
C ILE A 829 49.41 -6.96 -0.11
N ARG A 830 50.26 -6.98 0.93
CA ARG A 830 50.84 -8.23 1.47
C ARG A 830 49.81 -9.15 2.12
N CYS A 831 48.77 -8.62 2.78
CA CYS A 831 47.68 -9.42 3.33
C CYS A 831 46.76 -9.97 2.22
N ARG A 832 46.44 -9.16 1.19
CA ARG A 832 45.73 -9.59 -0.02
C ARG A 832 46.45 -10.75 -0.70
N ILE A 833 47.74 -10.60 -1.02
CA ILE A 833 48.57 -11.63 -1.69
C ILE A 833 48.65 -12.92 -0.86
N ARG A 834 48.91 -12.80 0.46
CA ARG A 834 49.00 -13.97 1.37
C ARG A 834 47.64 -14.62 1.67
N LYS A 835 46.51 -14.08 1.18
CA LYS A 835 45.14 -14.59 1.38
C LYS A 835 44.78 -14.78 2.87
N VAL A 836 45.36 -13.96 3.75
CA VAL A 836 45.10 -14.01 5.19
C VAL A 836 43.67 -13.54 5.45
N LYS A 837 42.90 -14.28 6.27
CA LYS A 837 41.57 -13.84 6.69
C LYS A 837 41.65 -12.47 7.39
N VAL A 838 41.07 -11.45 6.78
CA VAL A 838 40.63 -10.23 7.49
C VAL A 838 39.21 -10.49 7.97
N GLY A 839 38.88 -10.15 9.22
CA GLY A 839 37.54 -10.34 9.78
C GLY A 839 36.51 -9.51 9.00
N GLY A 840 35.40 -10.14 8.60
CA GLY A 840 34.29 -9.46 7.94
C GLY A 840 33.22 -9.03 8.94
N LEU A 841 32.46 -7.99 8.56
CA LEU A 841 31.51 -7.21 9.36
C LEU A 841 32.17 -6.25 10.36
N PHE A 842 31.59 -5.04 10.46
CA PHE A 842 32.03 -3.93 11.31
C PHE A 842 31.55 -4.09 12.76
N PRO A 843 32.20 -3.45 13.75
CA PRO A 843 33.38 -2.59 13.62
C PRO A 843 34.70 -3.38 13.49
N PRO A 844 35.79 -2.77 12.97
CA PRO A 844 37.07 -3.46 12.84
C PRO A 844 37.62 -3.86 14.21
N ALA A 845 37.88 -5.16 14.42
CA ALA A 845 38.57 -5.63 15.61
C ALA A 845 39.96 -4.99 15.71
N ARG A 846 40.32 -4.42 16.87
CA ARG A 846 41.61 -3.71 17.08
C ARG A 846 42.79 -4.61 16.67
N GLY A 847 43.47 -4.26 15.57
CA GLY A 847 44.55 -5.05 14.97
C GLY A 847 44.25 -5.65 13.59
N ALA A 848 43.02 -5.48 13.07
CA ALA A 848 42.68 -5.74 11.68
C ALA A 848 43.52 -4.92 10.68
N CYS A 849 43.46 -5.29 9.40
CA CYS A 849 44.27 -4.70 8.34
C CYS A 849 43.44 -3.72 7.50
N ASP A 850 43.07 -2.58 8.08
CA ASP A 850 42.45 -1.45 7.38
C ASP A 850 43.52 -0.44 6.89
N GLU A 851 43.11 0.49 6.04
CA GLU A 851 43.95 1.55 5.45
C GLU A 851 44.13 2.77 6.39
N CYS A 852 43.54 2.75 7.58
CA CYS A 852 43.54 3.86 8.53
C CYS A 852 44.71 3.81 9.54
N GLN A 853 45.53 2.75 9.53
CA GLN A 853 46.75 2.65 10.35
C GLN A 853 47.98 2.23 9.54
N PRO A 854 49.18 2.81 9.79
CA PRO A 854 50.36 2.61 8.95
C PRO A 854 51.01 1.22 9.05
N SER A 855 50.60 0.37 10.01
CA SER A 855 51.14 -0.99 10.14
C SER A 855 50.15 -1.93 10.83
N CYS A 856 49.66 -2.94 10.10
CA CYS A 856 48.71 -3.90 10.64
C CYS A 856 49.37 -4.98 11.51
N LEU A 857 48.60 -5.54 12.45
CA LEU A 857 49.11 -6.44 13.48
C LEU A 857 49.59 -7.79 12.89
N ASN A 858 49.00 -8.24 11.79
CA ASN A 858 49.44 -9.43 11.05
C ASN A 858 50.80 -9.23 10.35
N CYS A 859 51.06 -8.06 9.77
CA CYS A 859 52.36 -7.72 9.19
C CYS A 859 53.42 -7.64 10.29
N LYS A 860 53.13 -6.92 11.37
CA LYS A 860 54.02 -6.75 12.53
C LYS A 860 54.36 -8.08 13.21
N ARG A 861 53.40 -9.00 13.37
CA ARG A 861 53.61 -10.34 13.96
C ARG A 861 54.49 -11.27 13.11
N HIS A 862 54.59 -11.01 11.81
CA HIS A 862 55.45 -11.75 10.89
C HIS A 862 56.71 -10.97 10.48
N GLU A 863 57.08 -9.94 11.26
CA GLU A 863 58.27 -9.10 11.07
C GLU A 863 58.44 -8.55 9.65
N VAL A 864 57.31 -8.31 8.96
CA VAL A 864 57.29 -7.75 7.60
C VAL A 864 56.56 -6.42 7.55
N GLU A 865 57.20 -5.44 6.91
CA GLU A 865 56.63 -4.13 6.59
C GLU A 865 55.23 -4.23 5.92
N CYS A 866 54.34 -3.33 6.31
CA CYS A 866 52.98 -3.22 5.75
C CYS A 866 52.98 -2.27 4.55
N LYS A 867 52.26 -2.60 3.46
CA LYS A 867 52.14 -1.73 2.27
C LYS A 867 50.71 -1.69 1.76
N TYR A 868 50.22 -0.48 1.53
CA TYR A 868 48.90 -0.16 0.99
C TYR A 868 49.08 0.61 -0.32
N ASP A 869 48.05 0.60 -1.16
CA ASP A 869 48.04 1.41 -2.38
C ASP A 869 47.79 2.88 -2.01
N SER A 870 48.50 3.81 -2.64
CA SER A 870 48.62 5.18 -2.16
C SER A 870 47.79 6.20 -2.95
N THR A 871 47.17 7.14 -2.21
CA THR A 871 46.44 8.33 -2.69
C THR A 871 45.03 8.04 -3.27
N THR A 872 44.00 8.89 -3.08
CA THR A 872 43.95 10.21 -2.41
C THR A 872 42.65 10.41 -1.63
N CYS A 873 42.70 10.96 -0.41
CA CYS A 873 41.50 11.36 0.34
C CYS A 873 40.98 12.72 -0.15
N ARG A 874 39.74 12.80 -0.65
CA ARG A 874 39.05 14.08 -0.93
C ARG A 874 38.20 14.49 0.28
N LYS A 875 38.40 15.72 0.77
CA LYS A 875 37.59 16.32 1.84
C LYS A 875 36.18 16.64 1.33
N VAL A 876 35.20 16.62 2.22
CA VAL A 876 33.90 17.26 1.99
C VAL A 876 34.10 18.78 2.03
N THR A 877 33.51 19.48 1.07
CA THR A 877 33.38 20.95 1.05
C THR A 877 31.93 21.32 0.78
N GLU A 878 31.51 22.48 1.26
CA GLU A 878 30.11 22.87 1.38
C GLU A 878 29.41 23.11 0.02
N LYS A 879 28.08 22.98 0.02
CA LYS A 879 27.26 23.26 -1.18
C LYS A 879 27.13 24.78 -1.40
N PRO A 880 27.38 25.30 -2.61
CA PRO A 880 26.90 26.64 -2.97
C PRO A 880 25.39 26.61 -3.24
N ASN A 881 24.69 27.70 -2.94
CA ASN A 881 23.29 27.87 -3.30
C ASN A 881 23.15 28.14 -4.81
N THR A 882 22.42 27.28 -5.51
CA THR A 882 21.74 27.63 -6.77
C THR A 882 20.32 27.06 -6.74
N GLU A 883 19.35 27.90 -7.08
CA GLU A 883 17.93 27.55 -7.12
C GLU A 883 17.69 26.50 -8.21
N ASN A 884 17.30 25.29 -7.80
CA ASN A 884 16.89 24.23 -8.71
C ASN A 884 15.44 23.89 -8.39
N VAL A 885 14.51 24.30 -9.25
CA VAL A 885 13.13 23.80 -9.23
C VAL A 885 13.20 22.28 -9.40
N THR A 886 12.70 21.53 -8.42
CA THR A 886 12.82 20.07 -8.41
C THR A 886 11.60 19.43 -9.07
N ALA A 887 11.76 18.20 -9.55
CA ALA A 887 10.63 17.37 -10.04
C ALA A 887 9.65 16.93 -8.93
N LYS A 888 9.74 17.52 -7.72
CA LYS A 888 8.76 17.44 -6.64
C LYS A 888 7.81 18.64 -6.65
N ASP A 889 8.30 19.81 -7.07
CA ASP A 889 7.57 21.09 -7.05
C ASP A 889 6.58 21.21 -8.23
N LEU A 890 6.84 20.46 -9.32
CA LEU A 890 5.99 20.34 -10.50
C LEU A 890 4.79 19.38 -10.33
N ARG A 891 4.49 18.89 -9.12
CA ARG A 891 3.48 17.84 -8.86
C ARG A 891 2.14 18.36 -8.33
N THR A 892 1.73 19.55 -8.73
CA THR A 892 0.40 20.09 -8.40
C THR A 892 -0.66 19.55 -9.36
N LYS A 893 -1.86 19.23 -8.83
CA LYS A 893 -2.99 18.73 -9.62
C LYS A 893 -3.31 19.72 -10.75
N PHE A 894 -3.31 19.28 -12.02
CA PHE A 894 -3.80 20.09 -13.15
C PHE A 894 -5.23 20.58 -12.85
N PRO A 895 -5.49 21.90 -12.75
CA PRO A 895 -6.86 22.40 -12.69
C PRO A 895 -7.52 22.28 -14.07
N GLU A 896 -8.84 22.15 -14.08
CA GLU A 896 -9.66 22.11 -15.29
C GLU A 896 -10.21 23.52 -15.55
N THR A 897 -9.48 24.34 -16.32
CA THR A 897 -9.82 25.75 -16.57
C THR A 897 -10.04 26.06 -18.06
N ALA A 898 -10.74 27.15 -18.34
CA ALA A 898 -11.02 27.60 -19.71
C ALA A 898 -9.73 27.99 -20.46
N GLU A 899 -8.78 28.60 -19.76
CA GLU A 899 -7.47 29.02 -20.27
C GLU A 899 -6.66 27.79 -20.68
N ARG A 900 -6.61 26.76 -19.82
CA ARG A 900 -5.96 25.49 -20.14
C ARG A 900 -6.61 24.81 -21.35
N ARG A 901 -7.95 24.73 -21.42
CA ARG A 901 -8.61 24.10 -22.58
C ARG A 901 -8.43 24.90 -23.88
N LEU A 902 -8.35 26.23 -23.81
CA LEU A 902 -7.96 27.07 -24.95
C LEU A 902 -6.50 26.82 -25.37
N GLN A 903 -5.59 26.65 -24.41
CA GLN A 903 -4.18 26.32 -24.66
C GLN A 903 -4.02 24.91 -25.26
N GLU A 904 -4.70 23.89 -24.73
CA GLU A 904 -4.70 22.52 -25.28
C GLU A 904 -5.28 22.47 -26.70
N LEU A 905 -6.34 23.22 -26.99
CA LEU A 905 -6.87 23.39 -28.35
C LEU A 905 -5.85 24.09 -29.27
N THR A 906 -5.13 25.10 -28.77
CA THR A 906 -4.07 25.79 -29.51
C THR A 906 -2.88 24.88 -29.80
N LEU A 907 -2.51 24.02 -28.84
CA LEU A 907 -1.46 22.99 -28.99
C LEU A 907 -1.87 21.91 -30.00
N LEU A 908 -3.13 21.46 -29.98
CA LEU A 908 -3.67 20.53 -30.98
C LEU A 908 -3.67 21.13 -32.39
N HIS A 909 -4.11 22.39 -32.51
CA HIS A 909 -4.05 23.11 -33.77
C HIS A 909 -2.61 23.20 -34.29
N HIS A 910 -1.68 23.68 -33.44
CA HIS A 910 -0.25 23.76 -33.78
C HIS A 910 0.37 22.41 -34.13
N TYR A 911 -0.11 21.30 -33.54
CA TYR A 911 0.28 19.95 -33.96
C TYR A 911 -0.15 19.65 -35.39
N THR A 912 -1.45 19.79 -35.69
CA THR A 912 -2.03 19.47 -37.01
C THR A 912 -1.47 20.35 -38.14
N THR A 913 -1.13 21.61 -37.86
CA THR A 913 -0.58 22.54 -38.87
C THR A 913 0.94 22.47 -39.00
N ASN A 914 1.67 22.39 -37.88
CA ASN A 914 3.12 22.62 -37.83
C ASN A 914 3.91 21.43 -37.26
N THR A 915 3.67 21.01 -36.02
CA THR A 915 4.55 20.03 -35.33
C THR A 915 4.55 18.67 -36.02
N SER A 916 3.38 18.18 -36.45
CA SER A 916 3.26 16.92 -37.21
C SER A 916 4.19 16.87 -38.44
N ARG A 917 4.39 18.00 -39.13
CA ARG A 917 5.23 18.11 -40.33
C ARG A 917 6.73 18.10 -40.03
N THR A 918 7.15 18.48 -38.82
CA THR A 918 8.57 18.49 -38.42
C THR A 918 9.01 17.19 -37.74
N VAL A 919 8.07 16.32 -37.34
CA VAL A 919 8.35 15.00 -36.73
C VAL A 919 8.18 13.81 -37.68
N THR A 920 7.66 14.02 -38.89
CA THR A 920 7.60 12.99 -39.95
C THR A 920 8.97 12.67 -40.56
N PHE A 921 9.88 13.66 -40.59
CA PHE A 921 11.15 13.66 -41.32
C PHE A 921 11.01 13.42 -42.83
N THR A 922 10.01 14.05 -43.47
CA THR A 922 9.84 14.02 -44.93
C THR A 922 10.83 14.95 -45.66
N ASN A 923 11.37 14.48 -46.79
CA ASN A 923 12.26 15.24 -47.66
C ASN A 923 11.47 16.17 -48.60
N SER A 924 11.87 17.44 -48.69
CA SER A 924 11.26 18.44 -49.58
C SER A 924 11.40 18.08 -51.08
N ALA A 925 12.44 17.33 -51.46
CA ALA A 925 12.64 16.85 -52.83
C ALA A 925 11.75 15.64 -53.22
N ASN A 926 11.18 14.91 -52.26
CA ASN A 926 10.25 13.82 -52.52
C ASN A 926 9.38 13.53 -51.27
N PRO A 927 8.25 14.24 -51.10
CA PRO A 927 7.44 14.15 -49.88
C PRO A 927 6.68 12.83 -49.81
N ASP A 928 6.92 12.07 -48.73
CA ASP A 928 6.11 10.92 -48.35
C ASP A 928 4.75 11.40 -47.84
N GLN A 929 3.85 11.71 -48.78
CA GLN A 929 2.52 12.24 -48.52
C GLN A 929 1.72 11.35 -47.56
N THR A 930 1.91 10.02 -47.63
CA THR A 930 1.29 9.06 -46.70
C THR A 930 1.79 9.24 -45.26
N ALA A 931 3.08 9.50 -45.03
CA ALA A 931 3.57 9.85 -43.70
C ALA A 931 2.94 11.17 -43.19
N ILE A 932 2.83 12.17 -44.08
CA ILE A 932 2.28 13.48 -43.74
C ILE A 932 0.81 13.35 -43.37
N ASP A 933 0.00 12.65 -44.16
CA ASP A 933 -1.43 12.43 -43.87
C ASP A 933 -1.63 11.66 -42.56
N ILE A 934 -0.83 10.62 -42.28
CA ILE A 934 -0.87 9.89 -41.01
C ILE A 934 -0.64 10.83 -39.82
N PHE A 935 0.45 11.61 -39.81
CA PHE A 935 0.76 12.48 -38.67
C PHE A 935 -0.10 13.74 -38.58
N THR A 936 -0.67 14.24 -39.69
CA THR A 936 -1.52 15.45 -39.70
C THR A 936 -3.00 15.16 -39.45
N LYS A 937 -3.48 13.93 -39.69
CA LYS A 937 -4.89 13.53 -39.56
C LYS A 937 -5.08 12.32 -38.65
N THR A 938 -4.54 11.16 -39.04
CA THR A 938 -4.83 9.87 -38.37
C THR A 938 -4.30 9.80 -36.94
N VAL A 939 -3.11 10.34 -36.67
CA VAL A 939 -2.55 10.40 -35.31
C VAL A 939 -3.39 11.31 -34.39
N PRO A 940 -3.79 12.54 -34.79
CA PRO A 940 -4.81 13.32 -34.10
C PRO A 940 -6.16 12.63 -33.92
N GLU A 941 -6.69 11.95 -34.95
CA GLU A 941 -7.97 11.23 -34.89
C GLU A 941 -7.94 10.12 -33.82
N ILE A 942 -6.87 9.32 -33.77
CA ILE A 942 -6.66 8.33 -32.71
C ILE A 942 -6.52 9.02 -31.34
N ALA A 943 -5.78 10.13 -31.26
CA ALA A 943 -5.55 10.86 -30.01
C ALA A 943 -6.84 11.40 -29.37
N LEU A 944 -7.82 11.82 -30.15
CA LEU A 944 -9.15 12.22 -29.63
C LEU A 944 -9.90 11.08 -28.93
N THR A 945 -9.43 9.84 -29.05
CA THR A 945 -9.97 8.65 -28.35
C THR A 945 -8.96 8.03 -27.36
N ASN A 946 -7.78 8.61 -27.20
CA ASN A 946 -6.68 8.06 -26.40
C ASN A 946 -5.90 9.17 -25.68
N GLU A 947 -6.12 9.29 -24.36
CA GLU A 947 -5.56 10.39 -23.57
C GLU A 947 -4.03 10.39 -23.55
N ALA A 948 -3.37 9.22 -23.47
CA ALA A 948 -1.90 9.18 -23.44
C ALA A 948 -1.29 9.76 -24.72
N LEU A 949 -1.85 9.43 -25.90
CA LEU A 949 -1.43 9.99 -27.17
C LEU A 949 -1.74 11.49 -27.25
N LEU A 950 -2.91 11.92 -26.76
CA LEU A 950 -3.32 13.33 -26.76
C LEU A 950 -2.41 14.22 -25.91
N TYR A 951 -2.08 13.82 -24.68
CA TYR A 951 -1.14 14.56 -23.85
C TYR A 951 0.29 14.49 -24.40
N SER A 952 0.68 13.42 -25.11
CA SER A 952 1.95 13.37 -25.83
C SER A 952 2.02 14.38 -26.98
N ILE A 953 0.89 14.64 -27.64
CA ILE A 953 0.73 15.67 -28.69
C ILE A 953 0.85 17.07 -28.07
N TYR A 954 0.22 17.32 -26.91
CA TYR A 954 0.36 18.60 -26.21
C TYR A 954 1.80 18.85 -25.73
N CYS A 955 2.47 17.83 -25.21
CA CYS A 955 3.88 17.89 -24.81
C CYS A 955 4.79 18.28 -26.01
N ILE A 956 4.71 17.54 -27.12
CA ILE A 956 5.59 17.76 -28.28
C ILE A 956 5.31 19.09 -29.01
N SER A 957 4.05 19.53 -29.06
CA SER A 957 3.72 20.86 -29.61
C SER A 957 4.11 22.01 -28.69
N SER A 958 4.06 21.84 -27.37
CA SER A 958 4.56 22.88 -26.46
C SER A 958 6.09 23.03 -26.58
N LEU A 959 6.81 21.90 -26.69
CA LEU A 959 8.25 21.90 -26.98
C LEU A 959 8.56 22.60 -28.33
N HIS A 960 7.76 22.36 -29.37
CA HIS A 960 7.93 22.98 -30.69
C HIS A 960 7.67 24.49 -30.69
N LEU A 961 6.69 24.97 -29.91
CA LEU A 961 6.45 26.41 -29.73
C LEU A 961 7.62 27.08 -29.00
N ASN A 962 8.17 26.45 -27.96
CA ASN A 962 9.31 26.99 -27.20
C ASN A 962 10.57 27.15 -28.07
N ASP A 963 10.82 26.25 -29.01
CA ASP A 963 11.95 26.33 -29.95
C ASP A 963 11.85 27.57 -30.87
N GLN A 964 10.63 27.92 -31.29
CA GLN A 964 10.38 29.06 -32.18
C GLN A 964 10.38 30.42 -31.45
N THR A 965 10.27 30.46 -30.12
CA THR A 965 10.26 31.71 -29.33
C THR A 965 11.66 32.12 -28.86
N THR A 966 12.28 33.09 -29.55
CA THR A 966 13.63 33.63 -29.24
C THR A 966 13.64 34.77 -28.20
N SER A 967 12.57 34.94 -27.43
CA SER A 967 12.37 36.05 -26.48
C SER A 967 12.87 35.76 -25.06
N SER A 968 13.52 36.75 -24.44
CA SER A 968 14.22 36.63 -23.14
C SER A 968 13.31 36.74 -21.90
N THR A 969 12.23 35.96 -21.86
CA THR A 969 11.31 35.86 -20.70
C THR A 969 11.13 34.39 -20.30
N PRO A 970 11.09 34.03 -18.99
CA PRO A 970 10.86 32.65 -18.57
C PRO A 970 9.50 32.13 -19.04
N ASN A 971 9.52 31.20 -20.01
CA ASN A 971 8.30 30.69 -20.65
C ASN A 971 7.51 29.74 -19.73
N THR A 972 6.27 30.12 -19.41
CA THR A 972 5.28 29.24 -18.75
C THR A 972 5.07 27.93 -19.52
N SER A 973 5.10 28.00 -20.85
CA SER A 973 4.93 26.85 -21.75
C SER A 973 5.96 25.73 -21.59
N LEU A 974 7.17 26.01 -21.07
CA LEU A 974 8.13 24.94 -20.79
C LEU A 974 7.69 24.09 -19.59
N ILE A 975 7.14 24.72 -18.54
CA ILE A 975 6.55 24.02 -17.38
C ILE A 975 5.40 23.12 -17.86
N ASP A 976 4.53 23.64 -18.71
CA ASP A 976 3.42 22.87 -19.29
C ASP A 976 3.92 21.63 -20.05
N ALA A 977 5.04 21.73 -20.79
CA ALA A 977 5.64 20.60 -21.48
C ALA A 977 6.12 19.48 -20.52
N TYR A 978 6.71 19.82 -19.37
CA TYR A 978 7.06 18.83 -18.33
C TYR A 978 5.80 18.18 -17.73
N THR A 979 4.76 18.97 -17.48
CA THR A 979 3.53 18.50 -16.81
C THR A 979 2.68 17.61 -17.75
N TYR A 980 2.64 17.93 -19.05
CA TYR A 980 2.10 17.05 -20.09
C TYR A 980 2.95 15.78 -20.27
N LEU A 981 4.28 15.83 -20.12
CA LEU A 981 5.12 14.62 -20.16
C LEU A 981 4.79 13.67 -19.01
N ASP A 982 4.70 14.15 -17.77
CA ASP A 982 4.36 13.29 -16.62
C ASP A 982 2.98 12.64 -16.78
N THR A 983 1.99 13.44 -17.23
CA THR A 983 0.64 12.95 -17.54
C THR A 983 0.67 11.88 -18.65
N THR A 984 1.45 12.10 -19.70
CA THR A 984 1.68 11.10 -20.76
C THR A 984 2.29 9.82 -20.19
N LEU A 985 3.35 9.92 -19.40
CA LEU A 985 4.05 8.78 -18.81
C LEU A 985 3.16 7.98 -17.85
N ARG A 986 2.29 8.66 -17.08
CA ARG A 986 1.30 8.03 -16.20
C ARG A 986 0.24 7.27 -16.99
N LEU A 987 -0.44 7.93 -17.92
CA LEU A 987 -1.51 7.33 -18.72
C LEU A 987 -0.99 6.20 -19.61
N HIS A 988 0.16 6.40 -20.25
CA HIS A 988 0.78 5.37 -21.09
C HIS A 988 1.10 4.08 -20.32
N ARG A 989 1.56 4.18 -19.06
CA ARG A 989 1.72 3.01 -18.17
C ARG A 989 0.39 2.31 -17.90
N GLN A 990 -0.67 3.08 -17.61
CA GLN A 990 -2.02 2.52 -17.37
C GLN A 990 -2.58 1.82 -18.61
N GLU A 991 -2.31 2.33 -19.82
CA GLU A 991 -2.72 1.71 -21.09
C GLU A 991 -1.91 0.45 -21.42
N ILE A 992 -0.60 0.41 -21.14
CA ILE A 992 0.24 -0.80 -21.32
C ILE A 992 -0.28 -1.98 -20.50
N HIS A 993 -0.81 -1.74 -19.30
CA HIS A 993 -1.46 -2.78 -18.49
C HIS A 993 -2.78 -3.30 -19.08
N HIS A 994 -3.37 -2.59 -20.03
CA HIS A 994 -4.63 -2.91 -20.71
C HIS A 994 -4.44 -2.96 -22.23
N LEU A 995 -3.31 -3.49 -22.69
CA LEU A 995 -2.98 -3.62 -24.11
C LEU A 995 -3.96 -4.55 -24.83
N THR A 996 -4.54 -4.04 -25.92
CA THR A 996 -5.48 -4.73 -26.82
C THR A 996 -5.12 -4.40 -28.28
N PRO A 997 -5.56 -5.19 -29.27
CA PRO A 997 -5.37 -4.84 -30.68
C PRO A 997 -5.92 -3.45 -31.05
N GLN A 998 -6.96 -2.99 -30.35
CA GLN A 998 -7.63 -1.71 -30.58
C GLN A 998 -6.84 -0.48 -30.08
N ASN A 999 -6.06 -0.60 -28.99
CA ASN A 999 -5.22 0.50 -28.47
C ASN A 999 -3.73 0.34 -28.77
N ALA A 1000 -3.30 -0.78 -29.35
CA ALA A 1000 -1.89 -1.05 -29.68
C ALA A 1000 -1.24 0.03 -30.57
N ASP A 1001 -1.97 0.58 -31.56
CA ASP A 1001 -1.49 1.69 -32.38
C ASP A 1001 -1.24 2.96 -31.56
N ALA A 1002 -2.18 3.32 -30.68
CA ALA A 1002 -2.05 4.50 -29.83
C ALA A 1002 -0.91 4.37 -28.81
N ILE A 1003 -0.70 3.17 -28.25
CA ILE A 1003 0.44 2.82 -27.40
C ILE A 1003 1.75 2.95 -28.19
N CYS A 1004 1.83 2.43 -29.41
CA CYS A 1004 3.01 2.57 -30.28
C CYS A 1004 3.31 4.03 -30.68
N LEU A 1005 2.29 4.83 -30.97
CA LEU A 1005 2.42 6.25 -31.29
C LEU A 1005 2.85 7.07 -30.08
N THR A 1006 2.26 6.83 -28.91
CA THR A 1006 2.65 7.45 -27.62
C THR A 1006 4.09 7.10 -27.26
N SER A 1007 4.47 5.82 -27.38
CA SER A 1007 5.86 5.36 -27.24
C SER A 1007 6.82 6.03 -28.23
N SER A 1008 6.34 6.58 -29.34
CA SER A 1008 7.17 7.28 -30.33
C SER A 1008 7.30 8.77 -30.01
N ASN A 1009 6.21 9.44 -29.66
CA ASN A 1009 6.24 10.84 -29.19
C ASN A 1009 7.06 10.98 -27.90
N LEU A 1010 6.94 10.05 -26.94
CA LEU A 1010 7.72 10.04 -25.69
C LEU A 1010 9.24 10.04 -25.92
N ARG A 1011 9.72 9.33 -26.96
CA ARG A 1011 11.16 9.29 -27.30
C ARG A 1011 11.66 10.64 -27.80
N VAL A 1012 10.86 11.33 -28.62
CA VAL A 1012 11.18 12.68 -29.11
C VAL A 1012 11.15 13.71 -27.97
N CYS A 1013 10.11 13.69 -27.13
CA CYS A 1013 9.98 14.61 -25.99
C CYS A 1013 11.14 14.46 -25.00
N ALA A 1014 11.47 13.21 -24.62
CA ALA A 1014 12.55 12.92 -23.68
C ALA A 1014 13.94 13.36 -24.18
N PHE A 1015 14.17 13.41 -25.50
CA PHE A 1015 15.41 13.95 -26.07
C PHE A 1015 15.37 15.48 -26.19
N ALA A 1016 14.24 16.06 -26.63
CA ALA A 1016 14.07 17.51 -26.75
C ALA A 1016 14.36 18.23 -25.42
N MET A 1017 13.96 17.64 -24.30
CA MET A 1017 14.14 18.21 -22.96
C MET A 1017 15.61 18.18 -22.48
N LEU A 1018 16.49 17.42 -23.13
CA LEU A 1018 17.95 17.49 -22.89
C LEU A 1018 18.55 18.82 -23.36
N GLN A 1019 17.90 19.55 -24.27
CA GLN A 1019 18.39 20.87 -24.71
C GLN A 1019 18.47 21.88 -23.55
N ASN A 1020 17.59 21.74 -22.55
CA ASN A 1020 17.45 22.71 -21.46
C ASN A 1020 18.00 22.23 -20.10
N ARG A 1021 18.54 21.00 -19.99
CA ARG A 1021 19.10 20.47 -18.73
C ARG A 1021 20.44 21.12 -18.35
N SER A 1022 20.70 21.27 -17.04
CA SER A 1022 22.03 21.66 -16.53
C SER A 1022 23.05 20.54 -16.71
N LEU A 1023 24.30 20.92 -16.98
CA LEU A 1023 25.45 20.02 -17.19
C LEU A 1023 26.59 20.28 -16.18
N SER A 1024 26.33 20.99 -15.09
CA SER A 1024 27.33 21.30 -14.05
C SER A 1024 26.77 21.04 -12.64
N PRO A 1025 27.30 20.07 -11.88
CA PRO A 1025 28.25 19.04 -12.33
C PRO A 1025 27.63 18.16 -13.42
N TYR A 1026 28.45 17.61 -14.32
CA TYR A 1026 27.92 16.75 -15.38
C TYR A 1026 27.35 15.46 -14.77
N THR A 1027 26.13 15.12 -15.18
CA THR A 1027 25.49 13.83 -14.91
C THR A 1027 25.04 13.23 -16.25
N PRO A 1028 25.11 11.91 -16.43
CA PRO A 1028 24.56 11.28 -17.63
C PRO A 1028 23.05 11.52 -17.75
N PRO A 1029 22.50 11.62 -18.98
CA PRO A 1029 21.06 11.85 -19.22
C PRO A 1029 20.22 10.58 -18.99
N SER A 1030 20.19 10.12 -17.73
CA SER A 1030 19.55 8.88 -17.31
C SER A 1030 18.05 8.83 -17.60
N ASP A 1031 17.34 9.96 -17.48
CA ASP A 1031 15.90 10.04 -17.74
C ASP A 1031 15.56 9.75 -19.20
N TRP A 1032 16.33 10.30 -20.15
CA TRP A 1032 16.17 9.99 -21.57
C TRP A 1032 16.42 8.51 -21.85
N ILE A 1033 17.46 7.92 -21.27
CA ILE A 1033 17.77 6.49 -21.41
C ILE A 1033 16.61 5.65 -20.85
N ASN A 1034 16.14 5.95 -19.64
CA ASN A 1034 15.11 5.18 -18.94
C ASN A 1034 13.72 5.31 -19.59
N ILE A 1035 13.31 6.53 -19.98
CA ILE A 1035 12.04 6.78 -20.70
C ILE A 1035 12.08 6.10 -22.07
N THR A 1036 13.16 6.27 -22.83
CA THR A 1036 13.30 5.65 -24.16
C THR A 1036 13.26 4.14 -24.06
N ARG A 1037 13.94 3.52 -23.07
CA ARG A 1037 13.89 2.06 -22.84
C ARG A 1037 12.49 1.57 -22.45
N SER A 1038 11.78 2.31 -21.59
CA SER A 1038 10.41 1.97 -21.17
C SER A 1038 9.45 2.00 -22.37
N ALA A 1039 9.47 3.09 -23.15
CA ALA A 1039 8.71 3.21 -24.39
C ALA A 1039 9.12 2.18 -25.46
N SER A 1040 10.39 1.75 -25.48
CA SER A 1040 10.89 0.71 -26.38
C SER A 1040 10.30 -0.67 -26.07
N MET A 1041 10.10 -1.00 -24.79
CA MET A 1041 9.43 -2.24 -24.39
C MET A 1041 7.94 -2.19 -24.73
N ALA A 1042 7.26 -1.10 -24.40
CA ALA A 1042 5.86 -0.88 -24.75
C ALA A 1042 5.59 -1.01 -26.26
N PHE A 1043 6.39 -0.34 -27.09
CA PHE A 1043 6.32 -0.43 -28.56
C PHE A 1043 6.52 -1.86 -29.07
N LYS A 1044 7.50 -2.60 -28.53
CA LYS A 1044 7.74 -4.02 -28.92
C LYS A 1044 6.53 -4.90 -28.56
N THR A 1045 5.96 -4.74 -27.36
CA THR A 1045 4.81 -5.54 -26.90
C THR A 1045 3.54 -5.22 -27.69
N ALA A 1046 3.28 -3.94 -28.00
CA ALA A 1046 2.13 -3.53 -28.82
C ALA A 1046 2.25 -4.04 -30.28
N CYS A 1047 3.43 -3.96 -30.90
CA CYS A 1047 3.67 -4.57 -32.22
C CYS A 1047 3.55 -6.11 -32.22
N GLN A 1048 3.82 -6.78 -31.09
CA GLN A 1048 3.57 -8.22 -30.94
C GLN A 1048 2.07 -8.54 -30.84
N CYS A 1049 1.27 -7.68 -30.18
CA CYS A 1049 -0.19 -7.80 -30.14
C CYS A 1049 -0.82 -7.64 -31.54
N ILE A 1050 -0.27 -6.76 -32.39
CA ILE A 1050 -0.71 -6.52 -33.77
C ILE A 1050 -0.40 -7.71 -34.72
N SER A 1051 0.51 -8.61 -34.37
CA SER A 1051 1.03 -9.66 -35.27
C SER A 1051 0.66 -11.11 -34.88
N SER A 1052 -0.18 -11.32 -33.87
CA SER A 1052 -0.38 -12.64 -33.26
C SER A 1052 -1.32 -13.60 -34.03
N LYS A 1053 -0.67 -14.47 -34.83
CA LYS A 1053 -1.00 -15.88 -35.09
C LYS A 1053 -2.23 -16.36 -35.88
N ASP A 1054 -3.26 -15.57 -36.20
CA ASP A 1054 -4.27 -16.00 -37.19
C ASP A 1054 -3.89 -15.51 -38.60
N LEU A 1055 -3.37 -16.40 -39.44
CA LEU A 1055 -2.68 -16.05 -40.69
C LEU A 1055 -3.56 -15.32 -41.71
N ASP A 1056 -4.80 -15.76 -41.91
CA ASP A 1056 -5.70 -15.19 -42.93
C ASP A 1056 -6.32 -13.84 -42.50
N ALA A 1057 -6.37 -13.55 -41.20
CA ALA A 1057 -6.84 -12.27 -40.64
C ALA A 1057 -5.69 -11.26 -40.40
N ASN A 1058 -4.47 -11.76 -40.21
CA ASN A 1058 -3.30 -10.95 -39.85
C ASN A 1058 -3.00 -9.87 -40.90
N ASP A 1059 -3.06 -10.20 -42.20
CA ASP A 1059 -2.64 -9.28 -43.26
C ASP A 1059 -3.57 -8.05 -43.36
N GLU A 1060 -4.88 -8.20 -43.15
CA GLU A 1060 -5.79 -7.04 -43.17
C GLU A 1060 -5.60 -6.14 -41.94
N ALA A 1061 -5.42 -6.73 -40.75
CA ALA A 1061 -5.12 -5.98 -39.52
C ALA A 1061 -3.76 -5.25 -39.61
N GLN A 1062 -2.72 -5.94 -40.07
CA GLN A 1062 -1.37 -5.40 -40.26
C GLN A 1062 -1.28 -4.34 -41.36
N ASN A 1063 -2.16 -4.36 -42.36
CA ASN A 1063 -2.24 -3.31 -43.38
C ASN A 1063 -3.12 -2.13 -42.94
N LYS A 1064 -3.91 -2.28 -41.87
CA LYS A 1064 -4.69 -1.20 -41.24
C LYS A 1064 -3.96 -0.51 -40.09
N SER A 1065 -3.08 -1.20 -39.34
CA SER A 1065 -2.42 -0.59 -38.18
C SER A 1065 -1.32 0.41 -38.58
N VAL A 1066 -1.41 1.62 -38.06
CA VAL A 1066 -0.50 2.75 -38.30
C VAL A 1066 0.92 2.45 -37.81
N ALA A 1067 1.07 1.79 -36.66
CA ALA A 1067 2.37 1.43 -36.09
C ALA A 1067 3.13 0.44 -36.98
N TRP A 1068 2.45 -0.56 -37.53
CA TRP A 1068 3.08 -1.54 -38.41
C TRP A 1068 3.47 -0.96 -39.77
N MET A 1069 2.75 0.05 -40.28
CA MET A 1069 3.20 0.83 -41.44
C MET A 1069 4.57 1.49 -41.18
N PHE A 1070 4.83 1.98 -39.96
CA PHE A 1070 6.16 2.50 -39.60
C PHE A 1070 7.22 1.41 -39.39
N VAL A 1071 6.86 0.24 -38.85
CA VAL A 1071 7.79 -0.91 -38.75
C VAL A 1071 8.22 -1.38 -40.14
N LYS A 1072 7.27 -1.52 -41.10
CA LYS A 1072 7.56 -1.84 -42.52
C LYS A 1072 8.51 -0.81 -43.17
N ARG A 1073 8.51 0.44 -42.70
CA ARG A 1073 9.38 1.55 -43.18
C ARG A 1073 10.75 1.62 -42.49
N MET A 1074 11.01 0.78 -41.48
CA MET A 1074 12.34 0.59 -40.88
C MET A 1074 12.61 -0.91 -40.60
N PRO A 1075 13.05 -1.69 -41.60
CA PRO A 1075 13.26 -3.13 -41.47
C PRO A 1075 14.15 -3.57 -40.30
N VAL A 1076 15.11 -2.72 -39.90
CA VAL A 1076 15.98 -2.93 -38.72
C VAL A 1076 15.21 -3.05 -37.38
N LEU A 1077 13.98 -2.51 -37.29
CA LEU A 1077 13.11 -2.70 -36.13
C LEU A 1077 12.49 -4.11 -36.07
N ALA A 1078 12.29 -4.76 -37.22
CA ALA A 1078 11.82 -6.14 -37.30
C ALA A 1078 12.99 -7.15 -37.17
N HIS A 1079 14.13 -6.85 -37.79
CA HIS A 1079 15.30 -7.75 -37.86
C HIS A 1079 16.61 -7.03 -37.49
N PRO A 1080 16.86 -6.73 -36.20
CA PRO A 1080 18.02 -5.95 -35.75
C PRO A 1080 19.36 -6.71 -35.78
N VAL A 1081 19.42 -7.91 -36.36
CA VAL A 1081 20.59 -8.81 -36.29
C VAL A 1081 21.80 -8.24 -37.03
N GLU A 1082 21.58 -7.71 -38.25
CA GLU A 1082 22.64 -7.15 -39.11
C GLU A 1082 23.43 -6.04 -38.40
N MET A 1083 22.75 -5.18 -37.64
CA MET A 1083 23.31 -4.02 -36.96
C MET A 1083 24.29 -4.39 -35.84
N PHE A 1084 24.15 -5.57 -35.24
CA PHE A 1084 25.05 -6.07 -34.18
C PHE A 1084 26.15 -7.01 -34.69
N ASP A 1085 26.34 -7.12 -36.00
CA ASP A 1085 27.47 -7.88 -36.53
C ASP A 1085 28.81 -7.32 -36.03
N ARG A 1086 29.75 -8.23 -35.72
CA ARG A 1086 31.10 -7.90 -35.26
C ARG A 1086 31.89 -7.11 -36.29
N GLU A 1087 31.61 -7.28 -37.57
CA GLU A 1087 32.26 -6.51 -38.64
C GLU A 1087 31.88 -5.01 -38.57
N ASN A 1088 30.67 -4.68 -38.12
CA ASN A 1088 30.24 -3.29 -38.01
C ASN A 1088 31.01 -2.49 -36.94
N ALA A 1089 31.67 -3.14 -35.96
CA ALA A 1089 32.45 -2.41 -34.95
C ALA A 1089 33.54 -1.51 -35.57
N GLY A 1090 34.03 -1.87 -36.77
CA GLY A 1090 34.74 -0.97 -37.68
C GLY A 1090 35.82 -0.12 -37.00
N LYS A 1091 35.73 1.21 -37.17
CA LYS A 1091 36.70 2.16 -36.60
C LYS A 1091 36.67 2.28 -35.08
N TYR A 1092 35.65 1.76 -34.40
CA TYR A 1092 35.49 1.82 -32.94
C TYR A 1092 36.00 0.56 -32.21
N ILE A 1093 36.58 -0.41 -32.92
CA ILE A 1093 37.09 -1.66 -32.36
C ILE A 1093 38.26 -1.47 -31.36
N HIS A 1094 38.95 -0.33 -31.40
CA HIS A 1094 39.97 0.04 -30.41
C HIS A 1094 39.37 0.28 -29.02
N LEU A 1095 38.13 0.80 -28.95
CA LEU A 1095 37.44 1.07 -27.68
C LEU A 1095 37.06 -0.19 -26.90
N LEU A 1096 37.13 -1.37 -27.53
CA LEU A 1096 36.99 -2.68 -26.87
C LEU A 1096 38.33 -3.30 -26.43
N ARG A 1097 39.47 -2.68 -26.78
CA ARG A 1097 40.79 -3.14 -26.35
C ARG A 1097 41.07 -2.66 -24.93
N ARG A 1098 41.81 -3.49 -24.19
CA ARG A 1098 42.20 -3.22 -22.80
C ARG A 1098 43.71 -3.13 -22.70
N ASN A 1099 44.22 -1.97 -22.30
CA ASN A 1099 45.63 -1.75 -21.96
C ASN A 1099 45.94 -2.31 -20.54
N HIS A 1100 47.20 -2.30 -20.09
CA HIS A 1100 47.58 -2.87 -18.77
C HIS A 1100 46.79 -2.27 -17.60
N THR A 1101 46.66 -0.93 -17.57
CA THR A 1101 45.89 -0.20 -16.57
C THR A 1101 44.39 -0.52 -16.62
N ASP A 1102 43.82 -0.78 -17.80
CA ASP A 1102 42.43 -1.23 -17.95
C ASP A 1102 42.22 -2.62 -17.32
N TRP A 1103 43.20 -3.53 -17.45
CA TRP A 1103 43.13 -4.88 -16.85
C TRP A 1103 43.16 -4.85 -15.31
N GLU A 1104 43.75 -3.81 -14.73
CA GLU A 1104 43.87 -3.64 -13.27
C GLU A 1104 42.69 -2.84 -12.67
N ASN A 1105 42.18 -1.83 -13.39
CA ASN A 1105 41.20 -0.87 -12.87
C ASN A 1105 39.75 -1.10 -13.35
N GLU A 1106 39.51 -1.74 -14.49
CA GLU A 1106 38.15 -1.95 -15.03
C GLU A 1106 37.60 -3.36 -14.68
N GLU A 1107 36.41 -3.42 -14.10
CA GLU A 1107 35.71 -4.70 -13.93
C GLU A 1107 35.08 -5.15 -15.25
N TRP A 1108 35.37 -6.39 -15.67
CA TRP A 1108 35.04 -6.90 -17.00
C TRP A 1108 34.48 -8.32 -16.92
N SER A 1109 33.16 -8.44 -16.82
CA SER A 1109 32.43 -9.70 -17.01
C SER A 1109 32.07 -9.90 -18.48
N GLU A 1110 31.63 -11.11 -18.83
CA GLU A 1110 31.10 -11.41 -20.17
C GLU A 1110 29.90 -10.50 -20.54
N GLU A 1111 29.10 -10.11 -19.55
CA GLU A 1111 27.97 -9.17 -19.69
C GLU A 1111 28.45 -7.74 -20.02
N ILE A 1112 29.51 -7.29 -19.35
CA ILE A 1112 30.13 -5.97 -19.60
C ILE A 1112 30.78 -5.95 -20.99
N GLU A 1113 31.50 -7.01 -21.36
CA GLU A 1113 32.05 -7.13 -22.72
C GLU A 1113 30.91 -7.10 -23.76
N LYS A 1114 29.85 -7.89 -23.57
CA LYS A 1114 28.70 -7.94 -24.47
C LYS A 1114 28.05 -6.56 -24.63
N ALA A 1115 27.88 -5.81 -23.53
CA ALA A 1115 27.28 -4.49 -23.51
C ALA A 1115 28.12 -3.43 -24.28
N TYR A 1116 29.43 -3.39 -24.06
CA TYR A 1116 30.31 -2.51 -24.83
C TYR A 1116 30.40 -2.94 -26.30
N LYS A 1117 30.50 -4.25 -26.57
CA LYS A 1117 30.66 -4.81 -27.93
C LYS A 1117 29.45 -4.55 -28.81
N THR A 1118 28.23 -4.81 -28.31
CA THR A 1118 26.99 -4.49 -29.04
C THR A 1118 26.85 -2.99 -29.31
N THR A 1119 27.25 -2.14 -28.34
CA THR A 1119 27.27 -0.67 -28.50
C THR A 1119 28.28 -0.21 -29.56
N ALA A 1120 29.49 -0.78 -29.60
CA ALA A 1120 30.48 -0.46 -30.62
C ALA A 1120 30.05 -0.91 -32.03
N CYS A 1121 29.42 -2.09 -32.15
CA CYS A 1121 28.85 -2.56 -33.42
C CYS A 1121 27.73 -1.65 -33.91
N PHE A 1122 26.81 -1.24 -33.01
CA PHE A 1122 25.76 -0.25 -33.31
C PHE A 1122 26.36 1.07 -33.81
N LEU A 1123 27.34 1.64 -33.09
CA LEU A 1123 27.96 2.91 -33.44
C LEU A 1123 28.60 2.88 -34.83
N GLY A 1124 29.33 1.81 -35.15
CA GLY A 1124 29.94 1.67 -36.47
C GLY A 1124 28.93 1.36 -37.58
N TYR A 1125 27.82 0.67 -37.29
CA TYR A 1125 26.70 0.52 -38.23
C TYR A 1125 26.04 1.87 -38.57
N VAL A 1126 25.76 2.71 -37.56
CA VAL A 1126 25.23 4.07 -37.79
C VAL A 1126 26.24 4.92 -38.55
N TYR A 1127 27.51 4.88 -38.17
CA TYR A 1127 28.57 5.64 -38.84
C TYR A 1127 28.77 5.22 -40.31
N LYS A 1128 28.70 3.92 -40.62
CA LYS A 1128 28.69 3.37 -41.99
C LYS A 1128 27.52 3.91 -42.83
N HIS A 1129 26.34 4.11 -42.22
CA HIS A 1129 25.21 4.75 -42.90
C HIS A 1129 25.43 6.26 -43.13
N ILE A 1130 26.15 6.94 -42.23
CA ILE A 1130 26.53 8.34 -42.41
C ILE A 1130 27.53 8.49 -43.57
N GLU A 1131 28.57 7.66 -43.62
CA GLU A 1131 29.54 7.64 -44.73
C GLU A 1131 28.90 7.28 -46.07
N ALA A 1132 27.94 6.34 -46.08
CA ALA A 1132 27.13 6.00 -47.26
C ALA A 1132 26.14 7.11 -47.69
N LYS A 1133 26.09 8.24 -46.97
CA LYS A 1133 25.12 9.34 -47.16
C LYS A 1133 23.68 8.85 -47.23
N ALA A 1134 23.33 7.91 -46.35
CA ALA A 1134 21.97 7.40 -46.23
C ALA A 1134 20.97 8.52 -45.89
N ASN A 1135 19.68 8.27 -46.16
CA ASN A 1135 18.62 9.26 -45.94
C ASN A 1135 18.69 9.83 -44.50
N PRO A 1136 18.74 11.16 -44.32
CA PRO A 1136 18.91 11.79 -43.01
C PRO A 1136 17.89 11.32 -41.95
N ALA A 1137 16.64 11.04 -42.38
CA ALA A 1137 15.59 10.52 -41.51
C ALA A 1137 15.91 9.12 -40.96
N VAL A 1138 16.68 8.29 -41.67
CA VAL A 1138 17.15 6.99 -41.18
C VAL A 1138 18.23 7.19 -40.11
N ILE A 1139 19.19 8.10 -40.33
CA ILE A 1139 20.22 8.44 -39.35
C ILE A 1139 19.59 8.97 -38.05
N ALA A 1140 18.67 9.93 -38.15
CA ALA A 1140 17.98 10.50 -37.00
C ALA A 1140 17.18 9.43 -36.22
N ARG A 1141 16.44 8.54 -36.91
CA ARG A 1141 15.66 7.47 -36.29
C ARG A 1141 16.53 6.37 -35.67
N LEU A 1142 17.72 6.08 -36.23
CA LEU A 1142 18.71 5.19 -35.60
C LEU A 1142 19.27 5.80 -34.31
N LEU A 1143 19.73 7.05 -34.36
CA LEU A 1143 20.34 7.75 -33.22
C LEU A 1143 19.36 7.93 -32.05
N ILE A 1144 18.13 8.41 -32.30
CA ILE A 1144 17.09 8.49 -31.24
C ILE A 1144 16.66 7.11 -30.75
N GLY A 1145 16.78 6.10 -31.60
CA GLY A 1145 16.57 4.70 -31.27
C GLY A 1145 17.67 4.09 -30.40
N PHE A 1146 18.83 4.73 -30.18
CA PHE A 1146 19.97 4.12 -29.49
C PHE A 1146 19.61 3.33 -28.21
N PRO A 1147 18.86 3.88 -27.22
CA PRO A 1147 18.48 3.13 -26.02
C PRO A 1147 17.51 1.95 -26.23
N PHE A 1148 16.77 1.90 -27.35
CA PHE A 1148 15.89 0.77 -27.76
C PHE A 1148 16.70 -0.50 -28.10
N PHE A 1149 17.93 -0.30 -28.58
CA PHE A 1149 18.78 -1.32 -29.17
C PHE A 1149 19.82 -1.88 -28.19
N ILE A 1150 20.45 -1.05 -27.37
CA ILE A 1150 21.54 -1.48 -26.47
C ILE A 1150 21.11 -2.40 -25.32
N GLU A 1151 22.07 -3.21 -24.86
CA GLU A 1151 21.98 -4.02 -23.64
C GLU A 1151 21.67 -3.18 -22.39
N GLN A 1152 20.90 -3.74 -21.45
CA GLN A 1152 20.58 -3.04 -20.19
C GLN A 1152 21.84 -2.65 -19.42
N ARG A 1153 22.81 -3.57 -19.35
CA ARG A 1153 24.08 -3.37 -18.63
C ARG A 1153 24.87 -2.16 -19.16
N PHE A 1154 24.70 -1.74 -20.42
CA PHE A 1154 25.34 -0.50 -20.90
C PHE A 1154 24.75 0.74 -20.22
N GLY A 1155 23.42 0.81 -20.09
CA GLY A 1155 22.75 1.91 -19.39
C GLY A 1155 23.13 1.99 -17.91
N GLU A 1156 23.31 0.84 -17.27
CA GLU A 1156 23.82 0.75 -15.89
C GLU A 1156 25.28 1.22 -15.79
N LEU A 1157 26.16 0.80 -16.69
CA LEU A 1157 27.57 1.24 -16.72
C LEU A 1157 27.70 2.77 -16.98
N VAL A 1158 26.79 3.35 -17.77
CA VAL A 1158 26.65 4.81 -17.91
C VAL A 1158 26.25 5.46 -16.59
N GLN A 1159 25.23 4.94 -15.88
CA GLN A 1159 24.78 5.46 -14.59
C GLN A 1159 25.83 5.28 -13.47
N GLU A 1160 26.62 4.20 -13.51
CA GLU A 1160 27.80 3.97 -12.66
C GLU A 1160 28.98 4.91 -12.99
N GLY A 1161 28.86 5.77 -14.01
CA GLY A 1161 29.91 6.72 -14.41
C GLY A 1161 31.16 6.07 -15.01
N LYS A 1162 31.07 4.85 -15.56
CA LYS A 1162 32.23 4.16 -16.14
C LYS A 1162 32.72 4.91 -17.37
N GLU A 1163 34.00 5.29 -17.38
CA GLU A 1163 34.55 6.14 -18.43
C GLU A 1163 34.40 5.55 -19.83
N ARG A 1164 34.64 4.25 -20.03
CA ARG A 1164 34.44 3.59 -21.34
C ARG A 1164 32.98 3.62 -21.81
N ALA A 1165 32.02 3.58 -20.88
CA ALA A 1165 30.60 3.76 -21.19
C ALA A 1165 30.28 5.23 -21.55
N LEU A 1166 30.85 6.18 -20.81
CA LEU A 1166 30.73 7.62 -21.09
C LEU A 1166 31.38 8.01 -22.42
N VAL A 1167 32.54 7.44 -22.78
CA VAL A 1167 33.20 7.59 -24.09
C VAL A 1167 32.28 7.15 -25.22
N LEU A 1168 31.72 5.94 -25.14
CA LEU A 1168 30.81 5.41 -26.16
C LEU A 1168 29.53 6.26 -26.26
N LEU A 1169 29.01 6.78 -25.14
CA LEU A 1169 27.89 7.73 -25.13
C LEU A 1169 28.27 9.11 -25.72
N GLY A 1170 29.49 9.58 -25.48
CA GLY A 1170 30.03 10.81 -26.06
C GLY A 1170 30.15 10.74 -27.58
N ILE A 1171 30.47 9.55 -28.12
CA ILE A 1171 30.44 9.29 -29.56
C ILE A 1171 29.00 9.33 -30.09
N VAL A 1172 28.01 8.74 -29.41
CA VAL A 1172 26.58 8.87 -29.79
C VAL A 1172 26.18 10.35 -29.89
N PHE A 1173 26.52 11.16 -28.88
CA PHE A 1173 26.19 12.59 -28.88
C PHE A 1173 26.98 13.41 -29.92
N ALA A 1174 28.23 13.04 -30.23
CA ALA A 1174 28.95 13.64 -31.36
C ALA A 1174 28.29 13.33 -32.72
N LEU A 1175 27.77 12.11 -32.92
CA LEU A 1175 27.03 11.75 -34.14
C LEU A 1175 25.70 12.53 -34.26
N PHE A 1176 25.04 12.88 -33.15
CA PHE A 1176 23.86 13.75 -33.18
C PHE A 1176 24.12 15.16 -33.76
N VAL A 1177 25.36 15.67 -33.73
CA VAL A 1177 25.72 16.97 -34.32
C VAL A 1177 25.44 17.00 -35.83
N ARG A 1178 25.60 15.86 -36.52
CA ARG A 1178 25.29 15.69 -37.95
C ARG A 1178 23.82 15.97 -38.30
N VAL A 1179 22.91 15.86 -37.34
CA VAL A 1179 21.45 16.04 -37.52
C VAL A 1179 20.90 17.23 -36.71
N ARG A 1180 21.76 18.14 -36.25
CA ARG A 1180 21.45 19.35 -35.44
C ARG A 1180 20.43 20.33 -36.04
N LYS A 1181 20.06 20.16 -37.31
CA LYS A 1181 19.03 20.97 -38.00
C LYS A 1181 17.60 20.55 -37.65
N ILE A 1182 17.41 19.34 -37.11
CA ILE A 1182 16.15 18.94 -36.50
C ILE A 1182 15.98 19.75 -35.21
N TRP A 1183 14.91 20.56 -35.12
CA TRP A 1183 14.65 21.47 -33.99
C TRP A 1183 14.76 20.78 -32.61
N TRP A 1184 14.12 19.63 -32.44
CA TRP A 1184 14.09 18.90 -31.18
C TRP A 1184 15.42 18.22 -30.82
N ILE A 1185 16.41 18.20 -31.73
CA ILE A 1185 17.78 17.78 -31.46
C ILE A 1185 18.66 19.00 -31.17
N GLY A 1186 18.58 20.01 -32.04
CA GLY A 1186 19.27 21.29 -31.95
C GLY A 1186 20.72 21.17 -31.49
N GLY A 1187 21.07 21.92 -30.43
CA GLY A 1187 22.42 21.94 -29.86
C GLY A 1187 22.75 20.77 -28.91
N CYS A 1188 21.84 19.81 -28.70
CA CYS A 1188 21.97 18.81 -27.63
C CYS A 1188 23.24 17.97 -27.73
N GLY A 1189 23.52 17.38 -28.90
CA GLY A 1189 24.67 16.48 -29.08
C GLY A 1189 26.01 17.16 -28.81
N GLU A 1190 26.15 18.41 -29.26
CA GLU A 1190 27.34 19.24 -29.02
C GLU A 1190 27.52 19.56 -27.52
N ARG A 1191 26.43 19.85 -26.80
CA ARG A 1191 26.43 20.14 -25.36
C ARG A 1191 26.76 18.91 -24.51
N GLU A 1192 26.03 17.81 -24.71
CA GLU A 1192 26.21 16.57 -23.95
C GLU A 1192 27.59 15.94 -24.19
N ALA A 1193 28.07 15.88 -25.44
CA ALA A 1193 29.40 15.37 -25.74
C ALA A 1193 30.51 16.22 -25.08
N ARG A 1194 30.39 17.55 -25.08
CA ARG A 1194 31.36 18.43 -24.37
C ARG A 1194 31.26 18.31 -22.84
N GLY A 1195 30.07 18.05 -22.29
CA GLY A 1195 29.90 17.71 -20.87
C GLY A 1195 30.65 16.43 -20.47
N ILE A 1196 30.49 15.36 -21.27
CA ILE A 1196 31.23 14.09 -21.11
C ILE A 1196 32.74 14.32 -21.21
N LEU A 1197 33.22 15.05 -22.22
CA LEU A 1197 34.64 15.36 -22.40
C LEU A 1197 35.26 16.09 -21.19
N GLY A 1198 34.46 16.81 -20.42
CA GLY A 1198 34.87 17.53 -19.20
C GLY A 1198 35.01 16.67 -17.93
N VAL A 1199 34.49 15.44 -17.91
CA VAL A 1199 34.58 14.52 -16.75
C VAL A 1199 35.43 13.28 -16.96
N LEU A 1200 35.73 12.91 -18.22
CA LEU A 1200 36.67 11.83 -18.54
C LEU A 1200 38.10 12.14 -18.09
N GLY A 1201 38.85 11.11 -17.69
CA GLY A 1201 40.26 11.16 -17.31
C GLY A 1201 41.23 11.50 -18.45
N ASP A 1202 42.51 11.67 -18.11
CA ASP A 1202 43.59 12.02 -19.05
C ASP A 1202 44.03 10.82 -19.91
N GLU A 1203 43.81 9.60 -19.44
CA GLU A 1203 44.03 8.34 -20.15
C GLU A 1203 43.22 8.25 -21.47
N TRP A 1204 42.07 8.92 -21.55
CA TRP A 1204 41.22 8.96 -22.75
C TRP A 1204 41.59 10.05 -23.76
N ARG A 1205 42.74 10.74 -23.61
CA ARG A 1205 43.13 11.90 -24.43
C ARG A 1205 42.94 11.73 -25.94
N ASP A 1206 43.43 10.64 -26.51
CA ASP A 1206 43.34 10.42 -27.96
C ASP A 1206 41.88 10.25 -28.42
N VAL A 1207 41.04 9.62 -27.59
CA VAL A 1207 39.60 9.46 -27.86
C VAL A 1207 38.81 10.75 -27.57
N LYS A 1208 39.30 11.61 -26.65
CA LYS A 1208 38.78 12.98 -26.51
C LYS A 1208 39.00 13.78 -27.80
N GLU A 1209 40.15 13.65 -28.46
CA GLU A 1209 40.36 14.25 -29.79
C GLU A 1209 39.51 13.58 -30.88
N GLU A 1210 39.30 12.25 -30.85
CA GLU A 1210 38.38 11.56 -31.77
C GLU A 1210 36.94 12.11 -31.67
N ILE A 1211 36.42 12.29 -30.44
CA ILE A 1211 35.09 12.87 -30.21
C ILE A 1211 35.03 14.34 -30.64
N ARG A 1212 36.07 15.15 -30.38
CA ARG A 1212 36.13 16.54 -30.90
C ARG A 1212 36.19 16.57 -32.43
N GLY A 1213 36.89 15.62 -33.04
CA GLY A 1213 36.93 15.41 -34.49
C GLY A 1213 35.54 15.14 -35.06
N LEU A 1214 34.80 14.19 -34.47
CA LEU A 1214 33.41 13.88 -34.86
C LEU A 1214 32.46 15.07 -34.71
N ILE A 1215 32.62 15.90 -33.67
CA ILE A 1215 31.86 17.16 -33.52
C ILE A 1215 32.22 18.14 -34.64
N GLY A 1216 33.51 18.36 -34.92
CA GLY A 1216 33.98 19.30 -35.95
C GLY A 1216 33.79 18.82 -37.39
N GLU A 1217 33.62 17.52 -37.64
CA GLU A 1217 33.03 16.97 -38.86
C GLU A 1217 31.52 17.25 -38.89
N GLY A 1218 30.84 16.99 -37.77
CA GLY A 1218 29.41 17.21 -37.56
C GLY A 1218 28.97 18.62 -37.87
N GLU A 1219 29.79 19.62 -37.53
CA GLU A 1219 29.58 21.05 -37.80
C GLU A 1219 29.80 21.43 -39.28
N LYS A 1220 30.54 20.62 -40.07
CA LYS A 1220 30.89 20.91 -41.48
C LYS A 1220 30.01 20.19 -42.50
N ASP A 1221 29.58 18.97 -42.20
CA ASP A 1221 28.81 18.08 -43.07
C ASP A 1221 27.53 17.68 -42.31
N VAL A 1222 26.75 18.73 -41.97
CA VAL A 1222 25.42 18.67 -41.35
C VAL A 1222 24.41 18.25 -42.42
N TYR A 1223 23.54 17.29 -42.11
CA TYR A 1223 22.41 16.97 -42.98
C TYR A 1223 21.37 18.09 -42.97
N GLU A 1224 20.99 18.54 -44.15
CA GLU A 1224 19.83 19.42 -44.34
C GLU A 1224 18.53 18.58 -44.26
N PHE A 1225 17.55 19.12 -43.53
CA PHE A 1225 16.21 18.57 -43.40
C PHE A 1225 15.23 19.71 -43.68
N ILE A 1226 14.35 19.50 -44.66
CA ILE A 1226 13.39 20.47 -45.24
C ILE A 1226 14.09 21.51 -46.13
#